data_AF-A0A3S0JE72-F1
#
_entry.id   AF-A0A3S0JE72-F1
#
_cell.length_a   1.000
_cell.length_b   1.000
_cell.length_c   1.000
_cell.angle_alpha   90.00
_cell.angle_beta   90.00
_cell.angle_gamma   90.00
#
_symmetry.space_group_name_H-M   'P 1'
#
loop_
_entity.id
_entity.type
_entity.pdbx_description
1 polymer ?
#
loop_
_entity_poly.entity_id
_entity_poly.type
_entity_poly.pdbx_seq_one_letter_code
_entity_poly.pdbx_strand_id
1 'polypeptide(L)'
;MSQHNGAPLKMMAVNFPVRVNIPFASADTMLGWWGLTERVFNRIRTSYQAELQSLNWTDIDARTNQPGYLRDNSNSAPDGQIDYTVVIWRYAGGSPAGTRGLDNVLGSGGGYASVPYAQLAAPAGTSLGLDVTNGFTQCLGYGGVDKELFTHEVGHTLYGAPHYLGANGVVGSHFYLVNGYGMIGGPMRMCANGWERWYLGWIPTLQASGVGADLADAASLTNGGEYTLRDFITTGDAVRIRLPNTYEPATGTWQYLWLENHQGRSVWDRGAYTVDGRTPPQPFPTIPNGIQAYVENMRATRAKLTNYQDGAGGIQFLSAHGNFDAAWDGTSSLFGMHLWRPQNLIYNFVNERANPTGGHNDLAAFRGDKNSNGVIGYTDYWNNTNWQTEGFDFWSQNGQLVDGFLGTRSVFNQVEQKIGWNEKSPPLPLQDYNQYTYQLSPIPLSGVSVTVTHVAPNGDITVRVRFDDLIIGRNTRWTGNLELHPGPSAATGYSLDVFENTELLLDKSGTPNRHTLTATGDFINPTVLRCRTGATIRVKPTGKILVAPTSTLFIEADGQLLPEPGSEIVVDNGGLVSVQTQADADQLRYAGQLTLKQGGRLEIRETGTVIVGRPAPNPLLSVYPNPANGPASFVLAAAGNPEARYQYRLLNLYGRPVREGSCTAAEAQTGVRLPQLPAGQYVLEVLGADGKQRSTRQVVVNP
;
A
#
# COMPACT_ATOMS: atom_id res chain seq x y z
N MET A 1 -19.09 19.90 8.07
CA MET A 1 -17.86 19.68 7.27
C MET A 1 -17.66 20.90 6.37
N SER A 2 -16.59 21.67 6.51
CA SER A 2 -16.46 22.98 5.83
C SER A 2 -16.12 22.87 4.35
N GLN A 3 -16.85 23.62 3.53
CA GLN A 3 -16.51 23.87 2.12
C GLN A 3 -15.62 25.12 2.01
N HIS A 4 -14.84 25.19 0.92
CA HIS A 4 -13.89 26.25 0.60
C HIS A 4 -14.55 27.55 0.09
N ASN A 5 -15.78 27.47 -0.44
CA ASN A 5 -16.48 28.64 -0.99
C ASN A 5 -18.01 28.52 -0.94
N GLY A 6 -18.51 27.80 0.05
CA GLY A 6 -19.94 27.65 0.33
C GLY A 6 -20.16 27.51 1.84
N ALA A 7 -21.41 27.65 2.28
CA ALA A 7 -21.73 27.26 3.66
C ALA A 7 -21.23 25.82 3.88
N PRO A 8 -20.59 25.49 5.03
CA PRO A 8 -20.24 24.10 5.35
C PRO A 8 -21.44 23.18 5.08
N LEU A 9 -21.21 21.89 4.78
CA LEU A 9 -22.31 20.92 4.87
C LEU A 9 -22.96 21.12 6.24
N LYS A 10 -24.16 21.69 6.20
CA LYS A 10 -24.93 22.11 7.36
C LYS A 10 -26.13 21.20 7.38
N MET A 11 -26.04 20.15 8.18
CA MET A 11 -27.21 19.38 8.53
C MET A 11 -28.00 20.23 9.52
N MET A 12 -29.15 20.73 9.09
CA MET A 12 -30.13 21.33 10.00
C MET A 12 -31.06 20.21 10.40
N ALA A 13 -31.15 19.94 11.70
CA ALA A 13 -32.03 18.93 12.23
C ALA A 13 -33.26 19.60 12.83
N VAL A 14 -34.44 19.12 12.45
CA VAL A 14 -35.69 19.42 13.16
C VAL A 14 -35.92 18.30 14.15
N ASN A 15 -35.96 18.65 15.44
CA ASN A 15 -36.28 17.66 16.47
C ASN A 15 -37.77 17.30 16.39
N PHE A 16 -38.09 16.02 16.54
CA PHE A 16 -39.47 15.64 16.79
C PHE A 16 -39.93 16.30 18.11
N PRO A 17 -41.12 16.92 18.18
CA PRO A 17 -41.46 17.85 19.27
C PRO A 17 -41.51 17.21 20.65
N VAL A 18 -41.68 15.89 20.70
CA VAL A 18 -41.81 15.12 21.93
C VAL A 18 -40.93 13.87 21.90
N ARG A 19 -40.57 13.35 23.09
CA ARG A 19 -39.92 12.05 23.19
C ARG A 19 -40.91 10.94 22.86
N VAL A 20 -40.60 10.12 21.86
CA VAL A 20 -41.40 8.94 21.52
C VAL A 20 -41.06 7.80 22.49
N ASN A 21 -42.00 7.45 23.36
CA ASN A 21 -41.85 6.32 24.29
C ASN A 21 -42.27 5.00 23.62
N ILE A 22 -41.36 4.02 23.60
CA ILE A 22 -41.62 2.67 23.10
C ILE A 22 -41.62 1.68 24.27
N PRO A 23 -42.76 1.05 24.59
CA PRO A 23 -42.80 -0.02 25.59
C PRO A 23 -41.89 -1.18 25.16
N PHE A 24 -41.03 -1.67 26.05
CA PHE A 24 -40.13 -2.79 25.76
C PHE A 24 -40.54 -4.03 26.57
N ALA A 25 -40.73 -5.15 25.89
CA ALA A 25 -41.03 -6.47 26.46
C ALA A 25 -39.85 -7.42 26.22
N SER A 26 -39.72 -8.48 27.04
CA SER A 26 -38.62 -9.45 26.91
C SER A 26 -38.57 -10.13 25.53
N ALA A 27 -39.72 -10.39 24.91
CA ALA A 27 -39.82 -10.95 23.57
C ALA A 27 -39.25 -10.03 22.47
N ASP A 28 -39.13 -8.72 22.74
CA ASP A 28 -38.59 -7.75 21.77
C ASP A 28 -37.09 -7.93 21.52
N THR A 29 -36.39 -8.70 22.36
CA THR A 29 -34.97 -9.03 22.15
C THR A 29 -34.71 -9.73 20.83
N MET A 30 -35.70 -10.45 20.28
CA MET A 30 -35.60 -11.12 18.98
C MET A 30 -35.89 -10.21 17.78
N LEU A 31 -36.47 -9.02 17.99
CA LEU A 31 -36.83 -8.10 16.89
C LEU A 31 -35.62 -7.38 16.31
N GLY A 32 -34.52 -7.29 17.05
CA GLY A 32 -33.39 -6.43 16.71
C GLY A 32 -33.74 -4.94 16.82
N TRP A 33 -32.74 -4.08 16.63
CA TRP A 33 -32.95 -2.63 16.60
C TRP A 33 -33.78 -2.16 15.40
N TRP A 34 -33.77 -2.92 14.29
CA TRP A 34 -34.61 -2.64 13.13
C TRP A 34 -36.10 -2.69 13.49
N GLY A 35 -36.58 -3.79 14.06
CA GLY A 35 -37.99 -3.93 14.46
C GLY A 35 -38.38 -2.97 15.58
N LEU A 36 -37.47 -2.68 16.51
CA LEU A 36 -37.71 -1.64 17.53
C LEU A 36 -37.89 -0.25 16.90
N THR A 37 -37.10 0.09 15.88
CA THR A 37 -37.20 1.37 15.18
C THR A 37 -38.46 1.45 14.33
N GLU A 38 -38.90 0.34 13.74
CA GLU A 38 -40.19 0.27 13.05
C GLU A 38 -41.35 0.60 14.00
N ARG A 39 -41.27 0.15 15.26
CA ARG A 39 -42.24 0.51 16.30
C ARG A 39 -42.23 2.00 16.63
N VAL A 40 -41.09 2.70 16.50
CA VAL A 40 -41.01 4.16 16.64
C VAL A 40 -41.93 4.84 15.63
N PHE A 41 -41.77 4.52 14.34
CA PHE A 41 -42.59 5.13 13.30
C PHE A 41 -44.06 4.73 13.40
N ASN A 42 -44.35 3.47 13.73
CA ASN A 42 -45.71 3.02 14.01
C ASN A 42 -46.35 3.79 15.16
N ARG A 43 -45.60 4.08 16.22
CA ARG A 43 -46.08 4.86 17.36
C ARG A 43 -46.30 6.33 16.98
N ILE A 44 -45.39 6.93 16.21
CA ILE A 44 -45.58 8.30 15.68
C ILE A 44 -46.89 8.37 14.89
N ARG A 45 -47.08 7.44 13.95
CA ARG A 45 -48.26 7.37 13.06
C ARG A 45 -49.58 7.21 13.82
N THR A 46 -49.59 6.49 14.93
CA THR A 46 -50.83 6.10 15.63
C THR A 46 -51.12 6.94 16.87
N SER A 47 -50.09 7.48 17.53
CA SER A 47 -50.20 8.07 18.87
C SER A 47 -49.67 9.51 18.97
N TYR A 48 -48.93 9.99 17.96
CA TYR A 48 -48.34 11.34 17.94
C TYR A 48 -48.69 12.11 16.65
N GLN A 49 -49.92 11.95 16.17
CA GLN A 49 -50.37 12.59 14.93
C GLN A 49 -50.40 14.12 15.04
N ALA A 50 -50.78 14.66 16.19
CA ALA A 50 -50.83 16.11 16.41
C ALA A 50 -49.42 16.73 16.36
N GLU A 51 -48.44 16.08 16.98
CA GLU A 51 -47.04 16.52 16.97
C GLU A 51 -46.43 16.37 15.57
N LEU A 52 -46.73 15.28 14.86
CA LEU A 52 -46.34 15.11 13.47
C LEU A 52 -46.90 16.26 12.60
N GLN A 53 -48.18 16.59 12.75
CA GLN A 53 -48.83 17.69 12.03
C GLN A 53 -48.28 19.08 12.38
N SER A 54 -47.62 19.23 13.53
CA SER A 54 -47.01 20.50 13.96
C SER A 54 -45.63 20.78 13.34
N LEU A 55 -45.01 19.79 12.70
CA LEU A 55 -43.72 19.97 12.03
C LEU A 55 -43.85 20.89 10.81
N ASN A 56 -42.81 21.67 10.53
CA ASN A 56 -42.71 22.39 9.26
C ASN A 56 -42.03 21.49 8.23
N TRP A 57 -42.77 21.15 7.17
CA TRP A 57 -42.39 20.09 6.22
C TRP A 57 -41.32 20.55 5.26
N THR A 58 -41.31 21.83 4.93
CA THR A 58 -40.26 22.45 4.09
C THR A 58 -38.89 22.41 4.75
N ASP A 59 -38.81 22.13 6.06
CA ASP A 59 -37.56 22.07 6.80
C ASP A 59 -36.95 20.65 6.83
N ILE A 60 -37.70 19.62 6.41
CA ILE A 60 -37.29 18.20 6.50
C ILE A 60 -37.39 17.41 5.19
N ASP A 61 -38.14 17.91 4.21
CA ASP A 61 -38.17 17.47 2.82
C ASP A 61 -37.98 18.73 1.96
N ALA A 62 -36.73 19.13 1.81
CA ALA A 62 -36.36 20.39 1.14
C ALA A 62 -35.75 20.15 -0.25
N ARG A 63 -35.50 18.89 -0.62
CA ARG A 63 -34.78 18.53 -1.85
C ARG A 63 -35.20 17.14 -2.32
N THR A 64 -34.86 16.84 -3.57
CA THR A 64 -34.94 15.48 -4.09
C THR A 64 -33.83 14.63 -3.48
N ASN A 65 -34.21 13.47 -2.97
CA ASN A 65 -33.31 12.44 -2.48
C ASN A 65 -32.57 11.76 -3.64
N GLN A 66 -31.33 11.31 -3.38
CA GLN A 66 -30.48 10.59 -4.35
C GLN A 66 -30.19 11.34 -5.68
N PRO A 67 -29.67 12.58 -5.64
CA PRO A 67 -29.59 13.43 -6.84
C PRO A 67 -28.56 13.02 -7.91
N GLY A 68 -27.67 12.04 -7.63
CA GLY A 68 -26.40 11.91 -8.35
C GLY A 68 -25.47 13.06 -7.97
N TYR A 69 -24.27 12.80 -7.43
CA TYR A 69 -23.29 13.83 -6.98
C TYR A 69 -22.66 14.66 -8.13
N LEU A 70 -23.35 14.80 -9.26
CA LEU A 70 -22.93 15.54 -10.44
C LEU A 70 -23.40 16.99 -10.44
N ARG A 71 -24.44 17.32 -9.66
CA ARG A 71 -25.01 18.66 -9.56
C ARG A 71 -25.37 19.01 -8.12
N ASP A 72 -25.43 20.30 -7.83
CA ASP A 72 -26.00 20.81 -6.60
C ASP A 72 -27.50 20.50 -6.56
N ASN A 73 -27.97 19.82 -5.49
CA ASN A 73 -29.38 19.49 -5.28
C ASN A 73 -30.05 20.37 -4.23
N SER A 74 -29.37 21.39 -3.72
CA SER A 74 -29.91 22.32 -2.70
C SER A 74 -31.14 23.10 -3.18
N ASN A 75 -31.34 23.21 -4.49
CA ASN A 75 -32.49 23.90 -5.12
C ASN A 75 -33.46 22.94 -5.84
N SER A 76 -33.43 21.64 -5.52
CA SER A 76 -34.37 20.68 -6.10
C SER A 76 -35.72 20.72 -5.40
N ALA A 77 -36.78 20.22 -6.06
CA ALA A 77 -38.10 20.19 -5.45
C ALA A 77 -38.17 19.11 -4.36
N PRO A 78 -38.95 19.32 -3.30
CA PRO A 78 -39.36 18.26 -2.37
C PRO A 78 -39.92 17.07 -3.13
N ASP A 79 -39.63 15.87 -2.68
CA ASP A 79 -40.02 14.63 -3.37
C ASP A 79 -40.97 13.72 -2.56
N GLY A 80 -41.45 14.21 -1.41
CA GLY A 80 -42.31 13.46 -0.51
C GLY A 80 -41.53 12.49 0.37
N GLN A 81 -40.20 12.57 0.41
CA GLN A 81 -39.36 11.77 1.30
C GLN A 81 -38.63 12.67 2.28
N ILE A 82 -38.49 12.21 3.53
CA ILE A 82 -37.62 12.91 4.48
C ILE A 82 -36.18 12.85 3.98
N ASP A 83 -35.51 14.01 3.96
CA ASP A 83 -34.14 14.16 3.46
C ASP A 83 -33.16 13.23 4.18
N TYR A 84 -33.30 13.14 5.50
CA TYR A 84 -32.53 12.24 6.37
C TYR A 84 -33.17 12.09 7.75
N THR A 85 -33.36 10.85 8.23
CA THR A 85 -33.93 10.58 9.55
C THR A 85 -32.87 10.16 10.56
N VAL A 86 -32.93 10.67 11.80
CA VAL A 86 -32.04 10.24 12.88
C VAL A 86 -32.88 9.74 14.06
N VAL A 87 -32.68 8.48 14.46
CA VAL A 87 -33.34 7.86 15.60
C VAL A 87 -32.31 7.63 16.70
N ILE A 88 -32.50 8.29 17.85
CA ILE A 88 -31.60 8.16 19.01
C ILE A 88 -32.33 7.44 20.13
N TRP A 89 -31.93 6.19 20.38
CA TRP A 89 -32.45 5.44 21.52
C TRP A 89 -31.83 5.95 22.81
N ARG A 90 -32.67 6.32 23.79
CA ARG A 90 -32.23 6.80 25.10
C ARG A 90 -32.60 5.79 26.18
N TYR A 91 -31.60 5.17 26.79
CA TYR A 91 -31.76 4.24 27.91
C TYR A 91 -30.57 4.30 28.88
N ALA A 92 -30.83 4.12 30.18
CA ALA A 92 -29.82 4.09 31.25
C ALA A 92 -29.06 2.78 31.25
N GLY A 93 -27.76 2.84 31.59
CA GLY A 93 -26.82 1.72 31.56
C GLY A 93 -27.47 0.43 32.07
N GLY A 94 -27.72 -0.50 31.14
CA GLY A 94 -28.57 -1.65 31.36
C GLY A 94 -30.06 -1.28 31.44
N SER A 95 -30.67 -0.99 30.28
CA SER A 95 -32.12 -0.93 30.04
C SER A 95 -32.96 0.25 30.61
N PRO A 96 -33.90 0.81 29.82
CA PRO A 96 -34.74 1.94 30.21
C PRO A 96 -35.88 1.57 31.18
N ALA A 97 -35.92 0.37 31.76
CA ALA A 97 -36.86 0.03 32.84
C ALA A 97 -36.29 -0.96 33.88
N GLY A 98 -34.97 -1.15 33.95
CA GLY A 98 -34.38 -2.29 34.68
C GLY A 98 -34.60 -3.63 33.96
N THR A 99 -35.12 -3.63 32.73
CA THR A 99 -35.29 -4.81 31.87
C THR A 99 -33.95 -5.22 31.25
N ARG A 100 -33.11 -5.95 31.98
CA ARG A 100 -31.95 -6.67 31.40
C ARG A 100 -32.28 -7.20 30.00
N GLY A 101 -31.48 -6.89 28.96
CA GLY A 101 -31.66 -7.46 27.63
C GLY A 101 -31.51 -6.52 26.43
N LEU A 102 -31.68 -5.20 26.59
CA LEU A 102 -31.47 -4.26 25.46
C LEU A 102 -30.00 -4.13 25.05
N ASP A 103 -29.09 -4.32 25.99
CA ASP A 103 -27.65 -4.49 25.79
C ASP A 103 -27.29 -5.76 24.99
N ASN A 104 -28.19 -6.76 24.97
CA ASN A 104 -28.02 -8.03 24.25
C ASN A 104 -28.78 -8.09 22.92
N VAL A 105 -29.47 -7.01 22.53
CA VAL A 105 -30.07 -6.94 21.20
C VAL A 105 -28.96 -6.89 20.16
N LEU A 106 -29.10 -7.66 19.09
CA LEU A 106 -28.16 -7.62 17.97
C LEU A 106 -28.00 -6.17 17.50
N GLY A 107 -26.77 -5.64 17.53
CA GLY A 107 -26.43 -4.25 17.17
C GLY A 107 -26.25 -3.28 18.34
N SER A 108 -26.45 -3.71 19.60
CA SER A 108 -26.33 -2.85 20.78
C SER A 108 -24.94 -2.30 21.10
N GLY A 109 -23.93 -2.63 20.28
CA GLY A 109 -22.57 -2.10 20.36
C GLY A 109 -22.30 -0.85 19.54
N GLY A 110 -23.29 -0.29 18.82
CA GLY A 110 -23.06 0.87 17.94
C GLY A 110 -24.33 1.51 17.38
N GLY A 111 -24.40 1.64 16.06
CA GLY A 111 -25.55 2.19 15.33
C GLY A 111 -25.68 1.56 13.95
N TYR A 112 -26.72 1.97 13.22
CA TYR A 112 -26.99 1.50 11.85
C TYR A 112 -27.11 2.68 10.90
N ALA A 113 -26.43 2.60 9.77
CA ALA A 113 -26.65 3.40 8.56
C ALA A 113 -27.98 3.09 7.86
N SER A 114 -29.07 2.97 8.62
CA SER A 114 -30.41 2.84 8.06
C SER A 114 -31.49 3.11 9.10
N VAL A 115 -32.70 3.28 8.57
CA VAL A 115 -33.97 3.23 9.29
C VAL A 115 -34.94 2.36 8.48
N PRO A 116 -35.90 1.67 9.12
CA PRO A 116 -36.94 0.96 8.40
C PRO A 116 -37.79 1.90 7.58
N TYR A 117 -38.23 1.41 6.42
CA TYR A 117 -39.21 2.11 5.61
C TYR A 117 -40.46 2.39 6.44
N ALA A 118 -40.91 3.63 6.43
CA ALA A 118 -42.17 3.99 7.07
C ALA A 118 -42.87 5.10 6.30
N GLN A 119 -44.19 4.99 6.20
CA GLN A 119 -45.03 6.04 5.66
C GLN A 119 -45.70 6.79 6.81
N LEU A 120 -45.40 8.07 6.94
CA LEU A 120 -46.00 8.97 7.91
C LEU A 120 -47.19 9.70 7.27
N ALA A 121 -48.25 9.88 8.05
CA ALA A 121 -49.47 10.51 7.56
C ALA A 121 -49.18 11.96 7.10
N ALA A 122 -49.75 12.32 5.95
CA ALA A 122 -49.67 13.67 5.41
C ALA A 122 -50.33 14.69 6.38
N PRO A 123 -49.79 15.91 6.47
CA PRO A 123 -50.49 17.03 7.10
C PRO A 123 -51.86 17.26 6.50
N ALA A 124 -52.78 17.74 7.32
CA ALA A 124 -54.05 18.26 6.83
C ALA A 124 -53.79 19.32 5.75
N GLY A 125 -54.28 19.08 4.53
CA GLY A 125 -54.11 20.00 3.39
C GLY A 125 -52.99 19.65 2.40
N THR A 126 -52.27 18.53 2.59
CA THR A 126 -51.29 18.02 1.63
C THR A 126 -51.71 16.63 1.11
N SER A 127 -51.35 16.29 -0.12
CA SER A 127 -51.75 15.03 -0.78
C SER A 127 -50.68 13.93 -0.74
N LEU A 128 -49.48 14.22 -0.26
CA LEU A 128 -48.34 13.29 -0.23
C LEU A 128 -48.04 12.92 1.23
N GLY A 129 -48.14 11.62 1.56
CA GLY A 129 -47.56 11.10 2.80
C GLY A 129 -46.04 11.19 2.73
N LEU A 130 -45.37 11.30 3.88
CA LEU A 130 -43.91 11.32 3.91
C LEU A 130 -43.38 9.89 4.01
N ASP A 131 -42.49 9.56 3.09
CA ASP A 131 -41.74 8.32 3.18
C ASP A 131 -40.42 8.56 3.95
N VAL A 132 -40.21 7.72 4.95
CA VAL A 132 -38.94 7.57 5.64
C VAL A 132 -38.19 6.46 4.91
N THR A 133 -37.16 6.82 4.15
CA THR A 133 -36.42 5.87 3.31
C THR A 133 -34.95 5.73 3.71
N ASN A 134 -34.36 6.76 4.33
CA ASN A 134 -32.95 6.82 4.67
C ASN A 134 -32.74 7.46 6.04
N GLY A 135 -31.69 7.03 6.74
CA GLY A 135 -31.41 7.57 8.07
C GLY A 135 -30.36 6.80 8.85
N PHE A 136 -30.21 7.19 10.11
CA PHE A 136 -29.28 6.62 11.08
C PHE A 136 -30.02 6.24 12.37
N THR A 137 -29.72 5.06 12.90
CA THR A 137 -30.25 4.60 14.19
C THR A 137 -29.10 4.43 15.19
N GLN A 138 -29.07 5.24 16.25
CA GLN A 138 -28.12 5.16 17.36
C GLN A 138 -28.65 4.21 18.44
N CYS A 139 -27.87 3.18 18.78
CA CYS A 139 -28.28 2.10 19.69
C CYS A 139 -27.58 2.14 21.06
N LEU A 140 -26.67 3.08 21.33
CA LEU A 140 -25.86 3.16 22.58
C LEU A 140 -26.54 3.83 23.79
N GLY A 141 -27.82 4.20 23.73
CA GLY A 141 -28.51 4.75 24.90
C GLY A 141 -28.01 6.14 25.33
N TYR A 142 -27.89 6.39 26.64
CA TYR A 142 -27.34 7.66 27.15
C TYR A 142 -25.82 7.85 26.93
N GLY A 143 -25.14 6.92 26.24
CA GLY A 143 -23.80 7.18 25.70
C GLY A 143 -23.77 8.39 24.74
N GLY A 144 -24.93 8.82 24.25
CA GLY A 144 -25.07 9.98 23.37
C GLY A 144 -24.90 9.62 21.90
N VAL A 145 -25.05 10.63 21.03
CA VAL A 145 -24.62 10.51 19.63
C VAL A 145 -23.12 10.72 19.61
N ASP A 146 -22.38 9.65 19.35
CA ASP A 146 -20.97 9.74 19.05
C ASP A 146 -20.82 10.40 17.67
N LYS A 147 -20.02 11.47 17.61
CA LYS A 147 -19.76 12.19 16.36
C LYS A 147 -19.05 11.30 15.34
N GLU A 148 -18.20 10.38 15.80
CA GLU A 148 -17.49 9.41 14.97
C GLU A 148 -18.49 8.47 14.31
N LEU A 149 -19.26 7.78 15.13
CA LEU A 149 -20.28 6.84 14.67
C LEU A 149 -21.31 7.51 13.76
N PHE A 150 -21.80 8.70 14.11
CA PHE A 150 -22.74 9.42 13.25
C PHE A 150 -22.12 9.75 11.88
N THR A 151 -20.89 10.27 11.85
CA THR A 151 -20.23 10.62 10.59
C THR A 151 -19.99 9.39 9.73
N HIS A 152 -19.62 8.27 10.37
CA HIS A 152 -19.44 6.97 9.73
C HIS A 152 -20.72 6.41 9.12
N GLU A 153 -21.80 6.31 9.90
CA GLU A 153 -23.06 5.80 9.37
C GLU A 153 -23.71 6.74 8.35
N VAL A 154 -23.49 8.06 8.47
CA VAL A 154 -23.87 9.03 7.44
C VAL A 154 -23.11 8.77 6.14
N GLY A 155 -21.84 8.38 6.16
CA GLY A 155 -21.10 8.09 4.92
C GLY A 155 -21.72 6.92 4.13
N HIS A 156 -22.09 5.85 4.82
CA HIS A 156 -22.79 4.71 4.23
C HIS A 156 -24.11 5.12 3.55
N THR A 157 -24.91 5.95 4.19
CA THR A 157 -26.22 6.39 3.66
C THR A 157 -26.13 7.52 2.64
N LEU A 158 -25.13 8.39 2.78
CA LEU A 158 -24.92 9.50 1.88
C LEU A 158 -24.47 8.93 0.53
N TYR A 159 -23.32 8.25 0.47
CA TYR A 159 -22.73 7.89 -0.82
C TYR A 159 -22.41 6.40 -0.97
N GLY A 160 -23.06 5.54 -0.19
CA GLY A 160 -22.89 4.10 -0.30
C GLY A 160 -21.51 3.63 0.14
N ALA A 161 -20.83 4.40 0.99
CA ALA A 161 -19.43 4.23 1.30
C ALA A 161 -19.08 2.81 1.79
N PRO A 162 -18.04 2.15 1.28
CA PRO A 162 -17.52 0.90 1.86
C PRO A 162 -16.63 1.20 3.06
N HIS A 163 -16.28 0.17 3.85
CA HIS A 163 -15.18 0.28 4.82
C HIS A 163 -13.82 0.29 4.11
N TYR A 164 -13.45 1.45 3.56
CA TYR A 164 -12.23 1.63 2.77
C TYR A 164 -10.95 1.82 3.62
N LEU A 165 -11.07 1.99 4.94
CA LEU A 165 -9.97 2.17 5.92
C LEU A 165 -10.06 1.21 7.11
N GLY A 166 -10.34 -0.08 6.87
CA GLY A 166 -10.14 -1.10 7.90
C GLY A 166 -11.21 -1.20 9.00
N ALA A 167 -12.22 -0.33 9.01
CA ALA A 167 -13.33 -0.45 9.96
C ALA A 167 -13.94 -1.86 9.94
N ASN A 168 -14.28 -2.40 11.12
CA ASN A 168 -14.72 -3.79 11.31
C ASN A 168 -13.74 -4.88 10.80
N GLY A 169 -12.45 -4.54 10.71
CA GLY A 169 -11.41 -5.42 10.19
C GLY A 169 -11.50 -5.66 8.68
N VAL A 170 -12.26 -4.84 7.95
CA VAL A 170 -12.50 -5.02 6.51
C VAL A 170 -11.25 -4.64 5.71
N VAL A 171 -10.82 -5.55 4.85
CA VAL A 171 -9.66 -5.35 3.96
C VAL A 171 -10.03 -5.46 2.48
N GLY A 172 -11.28 -5.82 2.16
CA GLY A 172 -11.74 -6.06 0.80
C GLY A 172 -10.87 -7.09 0.08
N SER A 173 -10.51 -6.83 -1.18
CA SER A 173 -9.61 -7.69 -1.94
C SER A 173 -8.13 -7.56 -1.54
N HIS A 174 -7.78 -6.84 -0.47
CA HIS A 174 -6.39 -6.53 -0.14
C HIS A 174 -5.85 -7.31 1.06
N PHE A 175 -4.52 -7.44 1.18
CA PHE A 175 -3.86 -8.12 2.31
C PHE A 175 -3.19 -7.15 3.29
N TYR A 176 -3.84 -6.04 3.59
CA TYR A 176 -3.38 -5.07 4.58
C TYR A 176 -4.57 -4.50 5.33
N LEU A 177 -4.34 -4.04 6.56
CA LEU A 177 -5.36 -3.36 7.36
C LEU A 177 -4.73 -2.05 7.84
N VAL A 178 -5.31 -0.91 7.49
CA VAL A 178 -4.72 0.41 7.79
C VAL A 178 -5.73 1.30 8.50
N ASN A 179 -5.24 2.09 9.43
CA ASN A 179 -5.98 3.18 10.02
C ASN A 179 -5.73 4.48 9.24
N GLY A 180 -6.65 5.43 9.40
CA GLY A 180 -6.66 6.65 8.62
C GLY A 180 -7.68 7.63 9.14
N TYR A 181 -8.04 8.61 8.31
CA TYR A 181 -9.21 9.46 8.51
C TYR A 181 -10.07 9.54 7.25
N GLY A 182 -11.30 9.96 7.47
CA GLY A 182 -12.37 10.02 6.49
C GLY A 182 -13.69 9.81 7.21
N MET A 183 -14.81 9.89 6.48
CA MET A 183 -16.10 9.57 7.07
C MET A 183 -16.16 8.09 7.48
N ILE A 184 -15.53 7.18 6.73
CA ILE A 184 -15.44 5.74 7.02
C ILE A 184 -14.03 5.35 7.49
N GLY A 185 -13.39 6.25 8.23
CA GLY A 185 -12.01 6.12 8.69
C GLY A 185 -11.89 5.73 10.15
N GLY A 186 -10.64 5.59 10.58
CA GLY A 186 -10.28 5.47 11.98
C GLY A 186 -10.14 6.84 12.67
N PRO A 187 -9.61 6.86 13.90
CA PRO A 187 -9.70 8.02 14.78
C PRO A 187 -8.63 9.09 14.57
N MET A 188 -7.90 9.06 13.44
CA MET A 188 -6.87 10.06 13.17
C MET A 188 -7.47 11.46 13.12
N ARG A 189 -8.50 11.70 12.30
CA ARG A 189 -9.16 13.01 12.20
C ARG A 189 -10.64 12.82 11.95
N MET A 190 -11.43 13.76 12.43
CA MET A 190 -12.89 13.72 12.35
C MET A 190 -13.41 14.52 11.16
N CYS A 191 -12.79 14.34 10.00
CA CYS A 191 -13.11 15.08 8.79
C CYS A 191 -13.15 14.17 7.56
N ALA A 192 -13.90 14.59 6.54
CA ALA A 192 -13.86 13.93 5.24
C ALA A 192 -12.51 14.17 4.56
N ASN A 193 -11.94 13.12 3.96
CA ASN A 193 -10.70 13.20 3.18
C ASN A 193 -10.96 13.78 1.77
N GLY A 194 -9.89 14.08 1.05
CA GLY A 194 -9.90 14.72 -0.27
C GLY A 194 -10.67 13.92 -1.31
N TRP A 195 -10.55 12.59 -1.27
CA TRP A 195 -11.32 11.71 -2.16
C TRP A 195 -12.81 11.84 -1.88
N GLU A 196 -13.24 11.79 -0.61
CA GLU A 196 -14.65 11.95 -0.25
C GLU A 196 -15.21 13.31 -0.64
N ARG A 197 -14.49 14.39 -0.31
CA ARG A 197 -14.91 15.75 -0.65
C ARG A 197 -14.97 15.95 -2.16
N TRP A 198 -14.06 15.36 -2.92
CA TRP A 198 -14.08 15.40 -4.38
C TRP A 198 -15.25 14.60 -4.93
N TYR A 199 -15.44 13.36 -4.46
CA TYR A 199 -16.48 12.43 -4.90
C TYR A 199 -17.89 12.98 -4.64
N LEU A 200 -18.09 13.62 -3.48
CA LEU A 200 -19.33 14.30 -3.08
C LEU A 200 -19.50 15.68 -3.73
N GLY A 201 -18.52 16.15 -4.51
CA GLY A 201 -18.57 17.44 -5.20
C GLY A 201 -18.38 18.67 -4.30
N TRP A 202 -17.87 18.51 -3.09
CA TRP A 202 -17.57 19.62 -2.16
C TRP A 202 -16.27 20.35 -2.51
N ILE A 203 -15.36 19.67 -3.22
CA ILE A 203 -14.20 20.26 -3.90
C ILE A 203 -14.25 19.84 -5.38
N PRO A 204 -15.20 20.37 -6.17
CA PRO A 204 -15.47 19.88 -7.52
C PRO A 204 -14.32 20.16 -8.50
N THR A 205 -13.45 21.10 -8.16
CA THR A 205 -12.20 21.39 -8.88
C THR A 205 -11.04 21.20 -7.91
N LEU A 206 -10.14 20.27 -8.23
CA LEU A 206 -8.94 20.04 -7.43
C LEU A 206 -7.91 21.13 -7.73
N GLN A 207 -7.51 21.84 -6.68
CA GLN A 207 -6.60 22.97 -6.78
C GLN A 207 -5.62 23.00 -5.61
N ALA A 208 -4.47 23.63 -5.83
CA ALA A 208 -3.50 23.99 -4.80
C ALA A 208 -3.19 25.49 -4.97
N SER A 209 -3.67 26.32 -4.04
CA SER A 209 -3.58 27.79 -4.12
C SER A 209 -4.04 28.37 -5.47
N GLY A 210 -5.13 27.82 -6.02
CA GLY A 210 -5.73 28.26 -7.29
C GLY A 210 -5.12 27.65 -8.56
N VAL A 211 -4.08 26.83 -8.45
CA VAL A 211 -3.48 26.08 -9.57
C VAL A 211 -4.16 24.71 -9.68
N GLY A 212 -4.53 24.29 -10.90
CA GLY A 212 -5.14 22.98 -11.13
C GLY A 212 -4.24 21.83 -10.66
N ALA A 213 -4.77 20.93 -9.85
CA ALA A 213 -4.00 19.93 -9.10
C ALA A 213 -4.52 18.49 -9.27
N ASP A 214 -5.20 18.21 -10.39
CA ASP A 214 -5.57 16.87 -10.83
C ASP A 214 -4.57 16.38 -11.89
N LEU A 215 -3.54 15.68 -11.43
CA LEU A 215 -2.33 15.40 -12.19
C LEU A 215 -2.38 14.00 -12.77
N ALA A 216 -2.51 13.95 -14.09
CA ALA A 216 -2.70 12.74 -14.85
C ALA A 216 -1.35 12.09 -15.24
N ASP A 217 -0.35 12.90 -15.58
CA ASP A 217 0.97 12.48 -16.08
C ASP A 217 1.94 13.68 -16.08
N ALA A 218 3.16 13.49 -16.60
CA ALA A 218 4.15 14.56 -16.70
C ALA A 218 3.67 15.79 -17.50
N ALA A 219 2.80 15.61 -18.50
CA ALA A 219 2.28 16.71 -19.31
C ALA A 219 1.20 17.52 -18.57
N SER A 220 0.57 16.93 -17.55
CA SER A 220 -0.34 17.65 -16.65
C SER A 220 0.37 18.54 -15.63
N LEU A 221 1.70 18.44 -15.50
CA LEU A 221 2.46 19.30 -14.58
C LEU A 221 2.44 20.75 -15.06
N THR A 222 1.96 21.64 -14.20
CA THR A 222 2.06 23.10 -14.38
C THR A 222 3.08 23.67 -13.40
N ASN A 223 3.56 24.90 -13.65
CA ASN A 223 4.48 25.60 -12.74
C ASN A 223 5.72 24.77 -12.34
N GLY A 224 6.32 24.02 -13.30
CA GLY A 224 7.46 23.16 -13.01
C GLY A 224 7.18 22.01 -12.04
N GLY A 225 5.91 21.66 -11.83
CA GLY A 225 5.47 20.66 -10.87
C GLY A 225 5.37 21.15 -9.43
N GLU A 226 5.42 22.46 -9.18
CA GLU A 226 5.31 23.02 -7.82
C GLU A 226 3.88 23.45 -7.47
N TYR A 227 3.38 22.92 -6.36
CA TYR A 227 2.02 23.16 -5.86
C TYR A 227 2.07 23.57 -4.39
N THR A 228 1.44 24.70 -4.05
CA THR A 228 1.34 25.17 -2.65
C THR A 228 -0.02 24.80 -2.08
N LEU A 229 -0.03 23.95 -1.07
CA LEU A 229 -1.22 23.54 -0.34
C LEU A 229 -1.37 24.40 0.92
N ARG A 230 -2.48 25.13 1.01
CA ARG A 230 -2.92 25.77 2.26
C ARG A 230 -3.66 24.74 3.13
N ASP A 231 -4.07 25.14 4.33
CA ASP A 231 -4.84 24.28 5.24
C ASP A 231 -6.08 23.69 4.54
N PHE A 232 -6.12 22.37 4.39
CA PHE A 232 -7.10 21.61 3.62
C PHE A 232 -8.52 21.82 4.12
N ILE A 233 -8.72 21.95 5.44
CA ILE A 233 -10.06 22.09 6.01
C ILE A 233 -10.66 23.47 5.74
N THR A 234 -9.84 24.52 5.80
CA THR A 234 -10.28 25.89 5.49
C THR A 234 -10.27 26.22 4.00
N THR A 235 -9.39 25.58 3.22
CA THR A 235 -9.17 25.94 1.80
C THR A 235 -9.58 24.87 0.78
N GLY A 236 -9.82 23.63 1.19
CA GLY A 236 -10.09 22.54 0.24
C GLY A 236 -8.93 22.24 -0.73
N ASP A 237 -7.76 22.85 -0.55
CA ASP A 237 -6.60 22.61 -1.40
C ASP A 237 -6.16 21.15 -1.27
N ALA A 238 -6.12 20.44 -2.39
CA ALA A 238 -5.69 19.05 -2.46
C ALA A 238 -5.03 18.78 -3.82
N VAL A 239 -4.01 17.93 -3.82
CA VAL A 239 -3.37 17.44 -5.05
C VAL A 239 -3.70 15.97 -5.22
N ARG A 240 -4.16 15.59 -6.42
CA ARG A 240 -4.39 14.19 -6.80
C ARG A 240 -3.45 13.83 -7.93
N ILE A 241 -2.72 12.72 -7.79
CA ILE A 241 -1.69 12.29 -8.73
C ILE A 241 -2.01 10.87 -9.17
N ARG A 242 -2.32 10.67 -10.45
CA ARG A 242 -2.53 9.34 -11.02
C ARG A 242 -1.23 8.54 -10.96
N LEU A 243 -1.28 7.32 -10.46
CA LEU A 243 -0.14 6.42 -10.46
C LEU A 243 -0.04 5.72 -11.84
N PRO A 244 1.08 5.86 -12.58
CA PRO A 244 1.26 5.15 -13.83
C PRO A 244 1.20 3.63 -13.69
N ASN A 245 0.71 2.97 -14.74
CA ASN A 245 0.63 1.51 -14.88
C ASN A 245 -0.27 0.80 -13.83
N THR A 246 -1.21 1.50 -13.20
CA THR A 246 -2.16 0.92 -12.23
C THR A 246 -3.59 0.83 -12.78
N TYR A 247 -3.79 0.84 -14.11
CA TYR A 247 -5.14 0.76 -14.67
C TYR A 247 -5.69 -0.65 -14.50
N GLU A 248 -6.86 -0.76 -13.88
CA GLU A 248 -7.60 -2.01 -13.74
C GLU A 248 -8.74 -2.06 -14.77
N PRO A 249 -8.65 -2.91 -15.82
CA PRO A 249 -9.68 -3.01 -16.85
C PRO A 249 -11.06 -3.43 -16.32
N ALA A 250 -11.13 -4.27 -15.28
CA ALA A 250 -12.39 -4.78 -14.74
C ALA A 250 -13.24 -3.66 -14.12
N THR A 251 -12.59 -2.71 -13.44
CA THR A 251 -13.26 -1.57 -12.80
C THR A 251 -13.25 -0.32 -13.69
N GLY A 252 -12.34 -0.25 -14.66
CA GLY A 252 -12.08 0.91 -15.50
C GLY A 252 -11.46 2.07 -14.71
N THR A 253 -10.71 1.78 -13.64
CA THR A 253 -10.17 2.79 -12.73
C THR A 253 -8.64 2.78 -12.69
N TRP A 254 -8.08 3.96 -12.41
CA TRP A 254 -6.69 4.14 -12.03
C TRP A 254 -6.60 4.29 -10.53
N GLN A 255 -5.40 4.15 -9.98
CA GLN A 255 -5.12 4.49 -8.59
C GLN A 255 -4.48 5.87 -8.50
N TYR A 256 -4.67 6.54 -7.37
CA TYR A 256 -4.23 7.92 -7.17
C TYR A 256 -3.53 8.09 -5.83
N LEU A 257 -2.44 8.86 -5.83
CA LEU A 257 -1.85 9.45 -4.63
C LEU A 257 -2.54 10.79 -4.34
N TRP A 258 -3.02 10.97 -3.12
CA TRP A 258 -3.63 12.21 -2.65
C TRP A 258 -2.71 12.92 -1.66
N LEU A 259 -2.68 14.25 -1.70
CA LEU A 259 -1.93 15.10 -0.79
C LEU A 259 -2.85 16.17 -0.19
N GLU A 260 -2.83 16.30 1.13
CA GLU A 260 -3.63 17.28 1.89
C GLU A 260 -2.76 17.92 2.97
N ASN A 261 -2.79 19.25 3.09
CA ASN A 261 -2.06 19.95 4.15
C ASN A 261 -2.98 20.21 5.36
N HIS A 262 -2.75 19.57 6.49
CA HIS A 262 -3.56 19.74 7.70
C HIS A 262 -2.85 20.61 8.73
N GLN A 263 -3.52 21.67 9.22
CA GLN A 263 -2.94 22.63 10.17
C GLN A 263 -3.63 22.64 11.55
N GLY A 264 -4.64 21.79 11.79
CA GLY A 264 -5.31 21.69 13.09
C GLY A 264 -6.16 22.91 13.45
N ARG A 265 -6.41 23.80 12.49
CA ARG A 265 -7.15 25.06 12.67
C ARG A 265 -8.61 24.80 13.03
N SER A 266 -9.20 23.79 12.41
CA SER A 266 -10.56 23.32 12.71
C SER A 266 -10.55 22.27 13.81
N VAL A 267 -11.60 22.23 14.64
CA VAL A 267 -11.79 21.17 15.65
C VAL A 267 -11.99 19.78 15.02
N TRP A 268 -12.42 19.74 13.76
CA TRP A 268 -12.57 18.50 12.98
C TRP A 268 -11.23 18.01 12.40
N ASP A 269 -10.21 18.88 12.43
CA ASP A 269 -8.86 18.62 11.96
C ASP A 269 -7.90 18.25 13.10
N ARG A 270 -8.43 17.80 14.23
CA ARG A 270 -7.63 17.41 15.40
C ARG A 270 -7.87 15.92 15.66
N GLY A 271 -6.94 15.29 16.37
CA GLY A 271 -7.08 13.90 16.82
C GLY A 271 -8.42 13.67 17.50
N ALA A 272 -9.10 12.57 17.17
CA ALA A 272 -10.39 12.23 17.78
C ALA A 272 -10.26 11.98 19.30
N TYR A 273 -9.10 11.47 19.71
CA TYR A 273 -8.77 11.19 21.10
C TYR A 273 -7.67 12.11 21.63
N THR A 274 -7.86 12.61 22.84
CA THR A 274 -6.90 13.49 23.53
C THR A 274 -6.27 12.82 24.76
N VAL A 275 -6.94 11.82 25.32
CA VAL A 275 -6.46 10.98 26.42
C VAL A 275 -6.85 9.53 26.16
N ASP A 276 -6.05 8.60 26.65
CA ASP A 276 -6.41 7.18 26.67
C ASP A 276 -7.41 6.85 27.79
N GLY A 277 -7.85 5.60 27.82
CA GLY A 277 -8.77 5.11 28.85
C GLY A 277 -8.09 4.60 30.11
N ARG A 278 -6.77 4.83 30.32
CA ARG A 278 -6.11 4.42 31.57
C ARG A 278 -6.72 5.15 32.77
N THR A 279 -6.47 4.62 33.98
CA THR A 279 -6.83 5.30 35.23
C THR A 279 -5.57 5.49 36.07
N PRO A 280 -5.05 6.73 36.21
CA PRO A 280 -5.55 7.97 35.61
C PRO A 280 -5.30 8.05 34.09
N PRO A 281 -6.19 8.73 33.33
CA PRO A 281 -6.01 8.91 31.88
C PRO A 281 -4.68 9.60 31.56
N GLN A 282 -3.97 9.12 30.54
CA GLN A 282 -2.77 9.78 30.05
C GLN A 282 -3.05 10.46 28.70
N PRO A 283 -2.41 11.58 28.40
CA PRO A 283 -2.61 12.27 27.13
C PRO A 283 -2.05 11.45 25.96
N PHE A 284 -2.80 11.40 24.87
CA PHE A 284 -2.27 10.92 23.59
C PHE A 284 -1.32 11.95 22.98
N PRO A 285 -0.33 11.52 22.17
CA PRO A 285 0.48 12.44 21.39
C PRO A 285 -0.40 13.18 20.38
N THR A 286 -0.11 14.46 20.15
CA THR A 286 -0.79 15.25 19.13
C THR A 286 -0.36 14.84 17.73
N ILE A 287 -1.29 14.82 16.80
CA ILE A 287 -1.01 14.61 15.38
C ILE A 287 -0.27 15.85 14.84
N PRO A 288 0.90 15.69 14.22
CA PRO A 288 1.63 16.82 13.64
C PRO A 288 0.82 17.53 12.54
N ASN A 289 1.17 18.80 12.29
CA ASN A 289 0.70 19.55 11.14
C ASN A 289 1.58 19.28 9.91
N GLY A 290 0.98 19.30 8.73
CA GLY A 290 1.66 19.19 7.43
C GLY A 290 0.95 18.31 6.41
N ILE A 291 1.69 17.82 5.42
CA ILE A 291 1.14 17.00 4.34
C ILE A 291 0.81 15.59 4.84
N GLN A 292 -0.45 15.22 4.75
CA GLN A 292 -0.89 13.83 4.82
C GLN A 292 -1.08 13.30 3.42
N ALA A 293 -0.71 12.04 3.22
CA ALA A 293 -0.73 11.39 1.93
C ALA A 293 -1.33 9.99 2.03
N TYR A 294 -2.10 9.59 1.02
CA TYR A 294 -2.66 8.26 0.90
C TYR A 294 -2.80 7.84 -0.57
N VAL A 295 -2.72 6.54 -0.82
CA VAL A 295 -3.04 5.93 -2.11
C VAL A 295 -4.48 5.45 -2.08
N GLU A 296 -5.21 5.67 -3.17
CA GLU A 296 -6.63 5.37 -3.32
C GLU A 296 -6.88 4.55 -4.59
N ASN A 297 -7.65 3.47 -4.45
CA ASN A 297 -8.21 2.65 -5.53
C ASN A 297 -9.73 2.56 -5.40
N MET A 298 -10.37 3.71 -5.24
CA MET A 298 -11.82 3.86 -5.19
C MET A 298 -12.31 4.26 -6.60
N ARG A 299 -13.51 4.84 -6.67
CA ARG A 299 -14.11 5.24 -7.95
C ARG A 299 -13.38 6.44 -8.55
N ALA A 300 -12.99 6.31 -9.81
CA ALA A 300 -12.42 7.41 -10.61
C ALA A 300 -13.45 8.43 -11.14
N THR A 301 -14.76 8.25 -10.87
CA THR A 301 -15.82 9.14 -11.35
C THR A 301 -16.92 9.35 -10.31
N ARG A 302 -17.50 10.56 -10.28
CA ARG A 302 -18.65 10.93 -9.42
C ARG A 302 -20.00 10.49 -9.98
N ALA A 303 -20.03 9.93 -11.21
CA ALA A 303 -21.28 9.59 -11.89
C ALA A 303 -21.95 8.30 -11.38
N LYS A 304 -21.21 7.45 -10.68
CA LYS A 304 -21.71 6.20 -10.09
C LYS A 304 -21.91 6.42 -8.59
N LEU A 305 -23.08 6.08 -8.06
CA LEU A 305 -23.49 6.37 -6.67
C LEU A 305 -23.18 5.25 -5.66
N THR A 306 -22.88 4.03 -6.10
CA THR A 306 -22.63 2.90 -5.19
C THR A 306 -21.19 2.39 -5.30
N ASN A 307 -20.50 2.37 -4.15
CA ASN A 307 -19.15 1.84 -4.00
C ASN A 307 -19.02 0.84 -2.83
N TYR A 308 -20.14 0.41 -2.25
CA TYR A 308 -20.16 -0.38 -1.00
C TYR A 308 -19.38 -1.70 -1.05
N GLN A 309 -19.31 -2.36 -2.21
CA GLN A 309 -18.52 -3.58 -2.38
C GLN A 309 -17.14 -3.27 -2.98
N ASP A 310 -17.13 -2.55 -4.10
CA ASP A 310 -15.94 -2.37 -4.94
C ASP A 310 -14.81 -1.51 -4.32
N GLY A 311 -15.03 -0.83 -3.19
CA GLY A 311 -14.01 0.02 -2.56
C GLY A 311 -13.61 -0.39 -1.15
N ALA A 312 -14.01 -1.56 -0.66
CA ALA A 312 -13.59 -2.04 0.64
C ALA A 312 -12.05 -2.18 0.71
N GLY A 313 -11.43 -1.65 1.77
CA GLY A 313 -9.98 -1.51 1.86
C GLY A 313 -9.33 -0.67 0.74
N GLY A 314 -10.07 0.19 0.05
CA GLY A 314 -9.58 0.92 -1.13
C GLY A 314 -8.72 2.16 -0.85
N ILE A 315 -8.29 2.41 0.39
CA ILE A 315 -7.38 3.53 0.72
C ILE A 315 -6.27 3.07 1.68
N GLN A 316 -5.03 3.47 1.38
CA GLN A 316 -3.86 3.26 2.26
C GLN A 316 -3.09 4.53 2.52
N PHE A 317 -3.03 4.94 3.79
CA PHE A 317 -2.21 6.07 4.22
C PHE A 317 -0.71 5.76 4.21
N LEU A 318 0.08 6.75 3.80
CA LEU A 318 1.53 6.70 3.90
C LEU A 318 1.97 7.21 5.27
N SER A 319 2.87 6.47 5.91
CA SER A 319 3.60 6.95 7.08
C SER A 319 4.85 7.71 6.64
N ALA A 320 5.10 8.89 7.20
CA ALA A 320 6.35 9.62 7.00
C ALA A 320 7.55 8.93 7.67
N HIS A 321 7.29 8.05 8.63
CA HIS A 321 8.30 7.16 9.22
C HIS A 321 8.71 6.04 8.25
N GLY A 322 7.85 5.73 7.28
CA GLY A 322 8.04 4.72 6.26
C GLY A 322 7.71 3.31 6.72
N ASN A 323 7.90 2.38 5.80
CA ASN A 323 7.57 0.98 5.99
C ASN A 323 8.77 0.18 6.52
N PHE A 324 8.50 -0.85 7.32
CA PHE A 324 9.54 -1.65 7.97
C PHE A 324 9.12 -3.09 8.21
N ASP A 325 10.12 -3.97 8.26
CA ASP A 325 9.96 -5.32 8.78
C ASP A 325 9.99 -5.26 10.31
N ALA A 326 9.10 -6.04 10.95
CA ALA A 326 9.04 -6.16 12.39
C ALA A 326 8.80 -7.60 12.80
N ALA A 327 9.40 -7.99 13.92
CA ALA A 327 9.16 -9.29 14.55
C ALA A 327 8.43 -9.08 15.87
N TRP A 328 7.42 -9.91 16.12
CA TRP A 328 6.78 -10.00 17.43
C TRP A 328 7.67 -10.83 18.37
N ASP A 329 7.95 -10.30 19.56
CA ASP A 329 8.82 -10.98 20.53
C ASP A 329 8.11 -12.06 21.38
N GLY A 330 6.85 -12.38 21.05
CA GLY A 330 6.04 -13.34 21.79
C GLY A 330 5.37 -12.78 23.05
N THR A 331 5.68 -11.54 23.43
CA THR A 331 5.10 -10.90 24.62
C THR A 331 3.86 -10.10 24.26
N SER A 332 2.87 -10.19 25.13
CA SER A 332 1.73 -9.27 25.12
C SER A 332 1.47 -8.82 26.54
N SER A 333 1.07 -7.56 26.69
CA SER A 333 0.58 -7.04 27.96
C SER A 333 -0.88 -6.67 27.80
N LEU A 334 -1.68 -7.02 28.81
CA LEU A 334 -3.00 -6.44 28.94
C LEU A 334 -2.82 -4.99 29.36
N PHE A 335 -3.04 -4.08 28.42
CA PHE A 335 -3.16 -2.68 28.75
C PHE A 335 -4.65 -2.40 28.90
N GLY A 336 -5.08 -2.28 30.16
CA GLY A 336 -6.44 -1.87 30.45
C GLY A 336 -6.72 -0.54 29.75
N MET A 337 -7.63 -0.56 28.78
CA MET A 337 -8.23 0.62 28.16
C MET A 337 -7.27 1.58 27.45
N HIS A 338 -6.29 1.10 26.67
CA HIS A 338 -5.50 2.05 25.84
C HIS A 338 -6.38 2.79 24.83
N LEU A 339 -7.14 2.07 23.98
CA LEU A 339 -8.05 2.71 23.02
C LEU A 339 -9.11 1.72 22.46
N TRP A 340 -10.40 1.94 22.69
CA TRP A 340 -11.49 0.96 22.50
C TRP A 340 -11.47 -0.20 23.50
N ARG A 341 -12.63 -0.49 24.12
CA ARG A 341 -12.92 -1.64 25.00
C ARG A 341 -12.03 -1.75 26.27
N PRO A 342 -12.50 -2.47 27.30
CA PRO A 342 -11.73 -2.63 28.54
C PRO A 342 -10.51 -3.57 28.48
N GLN A 343 -10.16 -4.17 27.33
CA GLN A 343 -9.20 -5.29 27.26
C GLN A 343 -8.37 -5.36 25.95
N ASN A 344 -7.64 -4.30 25.60
CA ASN A 344 -6.73 -4.42 24.46
C ASN A 344 -5.42 -5.08 24.84
N LEU A 345 -5.04 -6.06 24.02
CA LEU A 345 -3.71 -6.65 24.07
C LEU A 345 -2.76 -5.74 23.28
N ILE A 346 -1.70 -5.31 23.95
CA ILE A 346 -0.58 -4.62 23.32
C ILE A 346 0.54 -5.62 23.15
N TYR A 347 0.97 -5.78 21.90
CA TYR A 347 2.04 -6.68 21.51
C TYR A 347 3.35 -5.89 21.41
N ASN A 348 4.49 -6.49 21.73
CA ASN A 348 5.77 -5.82 21.52
C ASN A 348 6.42 -6.30 20.22
N PHE A 349 6.71 -5.34 19.35
CA PHE A 349 7.40 -5.57 18.10
C PHE A 349 8.80 -4.96 18.16
N VAL A 350 9.76 -5.68 17.59
CA VAL A 350 11.12 -5.19 17.38
C VAL A 350 11.22 -4.82 15.90
N ASN A 351 11.50 -3.54 15.63
CA ASN A 351 11.80 -3.11 14.27
C ASN A 351 13.12 -3.74 13.83
N GLU A 352 13.08 -4.51 12.77
CA GLU A 352 14.27 -5.19 12.28
C GLU A 352 15.01 -4.31 11.27
N ARG A 353 14.30 -3.90 10.21
CA ARG A 353 14.91 -3.17 9.08
C ARG A 353 13.89 -2.39 8.29
N ALA A 354 14.34 -1.31 7.65
CA ALA A 354 13.53 -0.58 6.69
C ALA A 354 13.10 -1.50 5.53
N ASN A 355 11.84 -1.38 5.13
CA ASN A 355 11.27 -2.09 4.01
C ASN A 355 10.33 -1.14 3.25
N PRO A 356 10.85 -0.18 2.46
CA PRO A 356 10.04 0.81 1.76
C PRO A 356 8.86 0.23 0.98
N THR A 357 9.07 -0.90 0.32
CA THR A 357 8.09 -1.61 -0.49
C THR A 357 7.23 -2.62 0.28
N GLY A 358 7.48 -2.77 1.59
CA GLY A 358 6.64 -3.55 2.49
C GLY A 358 5.37 -2.77 2.83
N GLY A 359 4.23 -3.46 2.98
CA GLY A 359 2.95 -2.80 3.25
C GLY A 359 2.72 -2.40 4.72
N HIS A 360 3.65 -2.68 5.62
CA HIS A 360 3.48 -2.43 7.06
C HIS A 360 4.26 -1.21 7.56
N ASN A 361 3.55 -0.39 8.33
CA ASN A 361 4.08 0.74 9.10
C ASN A 361 3.22 0.92 10.35
N ASP A 362 3.46 1.99 11.09
CA ASP A 362 2.80 2.29 12.34
C ASP A 362 1.33 2.76 12.22
N LEU A 363 0.83 3.03 11.01
CA LEU A 363 -0.59 3.28 10.73
C LEU A 363 -1.38 1.99 10.46
N ALA A 364 -0.69 0.92 10.07
CA ALA A 364 -1.30 -0.36 9.73
C ALA A 364 -1.46 -1.25 10.96
N ALA A 365 -2.42 -2.17 10.95
CA ALA A 365 -2.36 -3.34 11.82
C ALA A 365 -1.34 -4.33 11.25
N PHE A 366 -0.52 -4.92 12.11
CA PHE A 366 0.48 -5.88 11.67
C PHE A 366 -0.24 -7.20 11.37
N ARG A 367 -0.18 -7.68 10.13
CA ARG A 367 -0.76 -8.99 9.74
C ARG A 367 0.09 -10.11 10.31
N GLY A 368 -0.50 -11.06 11.04
CA GLY A 368 0.22 -12.22 11.57
C GLY A 368 -0.71 -13.26 12.20
N ASP A 369 -0.18 -14.49 12.31
CA ASP A 369 -0.91 -15.66 12.83
C ASP A 369 -0.98 -15.57 14.35
N LYS A 370 -2.03 -14.91 14.83
CA LYS A 370 -2.19 -14.55 16.25
C LYS A 370 -2.53 -15.77 17.11
N ASN A 371 -3.11 -16.81 16.53
CA ASN A 371 -3.57 -18.00 17.24
C ASN A 371 -2.64 -19.22 17.02
N SER A 372 -1.58 -19.06 16.23
CA SER A 372 -0.57 -20.07 15.91
C SER A 372 -1.14 -21.33 15.23
N ASN A 373 -2.14 -21.19 14.37
CA ASN A 373 -2.76 -22.32 13.65
C ASN A 373 -2.15 -22.58 12.26
N GLY A 374 -1.12 -21.82 11.85
CA GLY A 374 -0.48 -21.89 10.55
C GLY A 374 -1.20 -21.11 9.45
N VAL A 375 -2.19 -20.28 9.79
CA VAL A 375 -2.99 -19.48 8.87
C VAL A 375 -3.27 -18.10 9.47
N ILE A 376 -2.90 -17.03 8.76
CA ILE A 376 -3.33 -15.68 9.13
C ILE A 376 -4.78 -15.53 8.68
N GLY A 377 -5.71 -15.29 9.60
CA GLY A 377 -7.12 -15.12 9.24
C GLY A 377 -7.33 -14.00 8.18
N TYR A 378 -8.10 -14.31 7.13
CA TYR A 378 -8.40 -13.42 6.00
C TYR A 378 -9.81 -13.65 5.48
N THR A 379 -10.52 -12.57 5.15
CA THR A 379 -11.76 -12.58 4.38
C THR A 379 -11.84 -11.33 3.51
N ASP A 380 -12.40 -11.48 2.31
CA ASP A 380 -12.65 -10.40 1.35
C ASP A 380 -13.99 -9.67 1.59
N TYR A 381 -14.62 -9.93 2.74
CA TYR A 381 -15.91 -9.34 3.07
C TYR A 381 -15.80 -7.81 3.26
N TRP A 382 -16.75 -7.09 2.68
CA TRP A 382 -16.68 -5.64 2.44
C TRP A 382 -17.28 -4.77 3.55
N ASN A 383 -17.88 -5.38 4.59
CA ASN A 383 -18.64 -4.65 5.61
C ASN A 383 -18.34 -5.06 7.07
N ASN A 384 -18.20 -6.36 7.34
CA ASN A 384 -17.85 -6.83 8.67
C ASN A 384 -17.23 -8.22 8.61
N THR A 385 -15.99 -8.34 9.07
CA THR A 385 -15.25 -9.60 9.00
C THR A 385 -15.56 -10.55 10.14
N ASN A 386 -16.37 -10.14 11.12
CA ASN A 386 -16.58 -10.87 12.38
C ASN A 386 -15.25 -11.30 13.03
N TRP A 387 -14.22 -10.45 12.92
CA TRP A 387 -12.87 -10.69 13.44
C TRP A 387 -12.12 -11.87 12.80
N GLN A 388 -12.56 -12.33 11.62
CA GLN A 388 -11.85 -13.35 10.85
C GLN A 388 -10.57 -12.82 10.21
N THR A 389 -10.44 -11.50 10.09
CA THR A 389 -9.25 -10.85 9.53
C THR A 389 -8.24 -10.56 10.64
N GLU A 390 -7.17 -11.35 10.71
CA GLU A 390 -6.22 -11.31 11.83
C GLU A 390 -5.15 -10.23 11.68
N GLY A 391 -5.08 -9.34 12.67
CA GLY A 391 -4.03 -8.33 12.78
C GLY A 391 -3.79 -7.91 14.23
N PHE A 392 -2.65 -7.25 14.44
CA PHE A 392 -2.29 -6.61 15.70
C PHE A 392 -2.49 -5.10 15.55
N ASP A 393 -3.59 -4.56 16.08
CA ASP A 393 -3.93 -3.14 15.94
C ASP A 393 -3.14 -2.22 16.88
N PHE A 394 -2.74 -2.75 18.03
CA PHE A 394 -2.00 -2.02 19.06
C PHE A 394 -0.68 -2.71 19.36
N TRP A 395 0.40 -1.94 19.27
CA TRP A 395 1.69 -2.44 19.68
C TRP A 395 2.59 -1.41 20.33
N SER A 396 3.55 -1.94 21.07
CA SER A 396 4.77 -1.26 21.45
C SER A 396 5.88 -1.61 20.47
N GLN A 397 6.77 -0.67 20.24
CA GLN A 397 7.98 -0.84 19.45
C GLN A 397 9.17 -0.73 20.40
N ASN A 398 9.96 -1.80 20.51
CA ASN A 398 11.10 -1.87 21.44
C ASN A 398 10.71 -1.51 22.89
N GLY A 399 9.57 -1.98 23.36
CA GLY A 399 9.04 -1.75 24.71
C GLY A 399 8.38 -0.39 24.93
N GLN A 400 8.31 0.47 23.90
CA GLN A 400 7.63 1.77 23.97
C GLN A 400 6.33 1.74 23.17
N LEU A 401 5.23 2.16 23.79
CA LEU A 401 3.94 2.23 23.11
C LEU A 401 4.00 3.16 21.89
N VAL A 402 3.48 2.68 20.75
CA VAL A 402 3.43 3.45 19.51
C VAL A 402 1.97 3.75 19.18
N ASP A 403 1.59 5.03 19.32
CA ASP A 403 0.27 5.53 18.92
C ASP A 403 0.25 5.89 17.43
N GLY A 404 0.80 5.00 16.61
CA GLY A 404 0.97 5.22 15.17
C GLY A 404 -0.38 5.30 14.46
N PHE A 405 -1.34 4.47 14.85
CA PHE A 405 -2.73 4.46 14.35
C PHE A 405 -3.48 5.80 14.57
N LEU A 406 -2.99 6.67 15.46
CA LEU A 406 -3.49 8.04 15.62
C LEU A 406 -2.86 9.02 14.64
N GLY A 407 -1.97 8.60 13.75
CA GLY A 407 -1.34 9.46 12.74
C GLY A 407 -0.13 10.24 13.23
N THR A 408 0.41 9.90 14.40
CA THR A 408 1.48 10.67 15.08
C THR A 408 2.79 10.77 14.27
N ARG A 409 3.00 9.87 13.30
CA ARG A 409 4.13 9.89 12.36
C ARG A 409 3.71 9.84 10.88
N SER A 410 2.46 10.24 10.58
CA SER A 410 1.88 10.18 9.22
C SER A 410 2.25 11.36 8.30
N VAL A 411 2.94 12.38 8.82
CA VAL A 411 2.95 13.72 8.21
C VAL A 411 4.30 14.08 7.62
N PHE A 412 4.28 14.64 6.41
CA PHE A 412 5.45 15.20 5.72
C PHE A 412 5.45 16.73 5.89
N ASN A 413 6.38 17.25 6.68
CA ASN A 413 6.39 18.67 7.09
C ASN A 413 7.79 19.29 7.17
N GLN A 414 8.81 18.62 6.63
CA GLN A 414 10.17 19.13 6.58
C GLN A 414 10.60 19.36 5.13
N VAL A 415 11.33 20.44 4.88
CA VAL A 415 11.94 20.69 3.56
C VAL A 415 12.89 19.54 3.21
N GLU A 416 12.89 19.13 1.94
CA GLU A 416 13.56 17.93 1.39
C GLU A 416 12.98 16.58 1.84
N GLN A 417 11.93 16.57 2.68
CA GLN A 417 11.22 15.33 2.96
C GLN A 417 10.47 14.87 1.71
N LYS A 418 10.62 13.59 1.36
CA LYS A 418 10.21 13.06 0.06
C LYS A 418 9.41 11.76 0.17
N ILE A 419 8.37 11.67 -0.63
CA ILE A 419 7.63 10.45 -1.00
C ILE A 419 8.20 9.98 -2.33
N GLY A 420 8.67 8.74 -2.44
CA GLY A 420 9.27 8.24 -3.67
C GLY A 420 9.94 6.87 -3.53
N TRP A 421 10.31 6.25 -4.65
CA TRP A 421 10.85 4.88 -4.72
C TRP A 421 12.23 4.70 -4.11
N ASN A 422 13.00 5.78 -4.03
CA ASN A 422 14.27 5.83 -3.31
C ASN A 422 14.09 6.22 -1.83
N GLU A 423 12.84 6.44 -1.39
CA GLU A 423 12.49 6.89 -0.03
C GLU A 423 11.95 5.78 0.87
N LYS A 424 11.79 6.07 2.17
CA LYS A 424 11.20 5.12 3.12
C LYS A 424 9.69 4.91 2.88
N SER A 425 9.07 5.84 2.16
CA SER A 425 7.63 5.91 1.92
C SER A 425 7.35 6.10 0.42
N PRO A 426 7.51 5.05 -0.39
CA PRO A 426 7.08 5.09 -1.78
C PRO A 426 5.56 5.15 -1.90
N PRO A 427 5.01 5.78 -2.96
CA PRO A 427 3.58 5.74 -3.24
C PRO A 427 3.20 4.37 -3.81
N LEU A 428 3.13 3.36 -2.94
CA LEU A 428 2.82 1.98 -3.31
C LEU A 428 1.37 1.88 -3.81
N PRO A 429 1.15 1.40 -5.04
CA PRO A 429 -0.17 1.00 -5.48
C PRO A 429 -0.77 -0.07 -4.55
N LEU A 430 -2.07 0.02 -4.33
CA LEU A 430 -2.85 -1.01 -3.65
C LEU A 430 -2.84 -2.28 -4.47
N GLN A 431 -2.48 -3.39 -3.82
CA GLN A 431 -2.39 -4.70 -4.44
C GLN A 431 -3.63 -5.53 -4.11
N ASP A 432 -4.27 -6.09 -5.13
CA ASP A 432 -5.25 -7.16 -4.95
C ASP A 432 -4.57 -8.45 -4.48
N TYR A 433 -5.22 -9.15 -3.56
CA TYR A 433 -4.83 -10.41 -2.99
C TYR A 433 -5.71 -11.54 -3.51
N ASN A 434 -5.09 -12.52 -4.14
CA ASN A 434 -5.77 -13.71 -4.59
C ASN A 434 -5.61 -14.82 -3.55
N GLN A 435 -6.69 -15.10 -2.82
CA GLN A 435 -6.73 -16.14 -1.78
C GLN A 435 -6.54 -17.57 -2.30
N TYR A 436 -6.72 -17.81 -3.60
CA TYR A 436 -6.56 -19.14 -4.20
C TYR A 436 -5.12 -19.40 -4.68
N THR A 437 -4.43 -18.36 -5.13
CA THR A 437 -3.02 -18.45 -5.54
C THR A 437 -2.05 -18.01 -4.44
N TYR A 438 -2.57 -17.44 -3.35
CA TYR A 438 -1.82 -16.91 -2.22
C TYR A 438 -0.85 -15.79 -2.60
N GLN A 439 -1.21 -14.98 -3.60
CA GLN A 439 -0.35 -13.95 -4.17
C GLN A 439 -1.02 -12.58 -4.14
N LEU A 440 -0.21 -11.57 -3.84
CA LEU A 440 -0.54 -10.19 -4.18
C LEU A 440 -0.25 -9.94 -5.66
N SER A 441 -1.11 -9.16 -6.30
CA SER A 441 -0.87 -8.59 -7.62
C SER A 441 0.44 -7.79 -7.64
N PRO A 442 1.11 -7.67 -8.81
CA PRO A 442 2.39 -6.98 -8.88
C PRO A 442 2.30 -5.48 -8.57
N ILE A 443 3.41 -4.90 -8.09
CA ILE A 443 3.59 -3.49 -7.76
C ILE A 443 4.25 -2.80 -8.96
N PRO A 444 3.51 -2.04 -9.79
CA PRO A 444 4.13 -1.26 -10.85
C PRO A 444 4.93 -0.08 -10.26
N LEU A 445 6.17 0.07 -10.73
CA LEU A 445 7.04 1.18 -10.35
C LEU A 445 6.58 2.45 -11.09
N SER A 446 5.93 3.34 -10.35
CA SER A 446 5.19 4.50 -10.90
C SER A 446 6.09 5.66 -11.35
N GLY A 447 7.31 5.76 -10.81
CA GLY A 447 8.19 6.93 -10.96
C GLY A 447 7.64 8.23 -10.36
N VAL A 448 6.51 8.16 -9.67
CA VAL A 448 5.93 9.32 -8.99
C VAL A 448 6.75 9.64 -7.74
N SER A 449 7.09 10.92 -7.58
CA SER A 449 7.63 11.43 -6.31
C SER A 449 7.07 12.79 -5.95
N VAL A 450 7.07 13.08 -4.65
CA VAL A 450 6.63 14.33 -4.06
C VAL A 450 7.68 14.77 -3.06
N THR A 451 8.25 15.97 -3.23
CA THR A 451 9.23 16.54 -2.29
C THR A 451 8.69 17.81 -1.69
N VAL A 452 8.75 17.97 -0.37
CA VAL A 452 8.44 19.25 0.28
C VAL A 452 9.57 20.24 -0.01
N THR A 453 9.29 21.30 -0.76
CA THR A 453 10.30 22.31 -1.15
C THR A 453 10.25 23.56 -0.28
N HIS A 454 9.10 23.84 0.34
CA HIS A 454 8.96 24.99 1.22
C HIS A 454 7.88 24.75 2.29
N VAL A 455 8.11 25.27 3.50
CA VAL A 455 7.14 25.34 4.59
C VAL A 455 7.07 26.78 5.07
N ALA A 456 5.96 27.45 4.80
CA ALA A 456 5.76 28.84 5.13
C ALA A 456 5.42 29.02 6.63
N PRO A 457 5.73 30.18 7.25
CA PRO A 457 5.41 30.43 8.66
C PRO A 457 3.92 30.36 9.02
N ASN A 458 3.03 30.56 8.04
CA ASN A 458 1.58 30.45 8.21
C ASN A 458 1.08 28.99 8.14
N GLY A 459 1.96 28.02 7.86
CA GLY A 459 1.64 26.61 7.73
C GLY A 459 1.35 26.15 6.30
N ASP A 460 1.40 27.03 5.30
CA ASP A 460 1.28 26.60 3.89
C ASP A 460 2.52 25.80 3.49
N ILE A 461 2.33 24.75 2.68
CA ILE A 461 3.42 23.86 2.27
C ILE A 461 3.47 23.78 0.74
N THR A 462 4.65 24.05 0.17
CA THR A 462 4.91 23.83 -1.25
C THR A 462 5.55 22.47 -1.45
N VAL A 463 4.98 21.69 -2.38
CA VAL A 463 5.51 20.40 -2.81
C VAL A 463 5.89 20.44 -4.29
N ARG A 464 6.89 19.65 -4.67
CA ARG A 464 7.26 19.39 -6.05
C ARG A 464 6.90 17.96 -6.44
N VAL A 465 6.09 17.82 -7.47
CA VAL A 465 5.63 16.55 -8.04
C VAL A 465 6.45 16.21 -9.29
N ARG A 466 6.85 14.94 -9.41
CA ARG A 466 7.54 14.37 -10.57
C ARG A 466 6.93 13.03 -10.96
N PHE A 467 7.05 12.66 -12.23
CA PHE A 467 6.60 11.37 -12.79
C PHE A 467 7.77 10.51 -13.30
N ASP A 468 9.00 10.97 -13.06
CA ASP A 468 10.22 10.44 -13.66
C ASP A 468 11.30 10.10 -12.61
N ASP A 469 10.90 9.80 -11.37
CA ASP A 469 11.81 9.59 -10.24
C ASP A 469 12.00 8.09 -9.93
N LEU A 470 12.72 7.40 -10.82
CA LEU A 470 13.22 6.04 -10.63
C LEU A 470 14.76 6.02 -10.62
N ILE A 471 15.34 6.98 -9.91
CA ILE A 471 16.79 7.08 -9.68
C ILE A 471 17.10 6.53 -8.29
N ILE A 472 17.93 5.49 -8.23
CA ILE A 472 18.47 4.96 -6.98
C ILE A 472 19.74 5.74 -6.66
N GLY A 473 19.57 6.86 -5.96
CA GLY A 473 20.66 7.76 -5.55
C GLY A 473 21.23 7.46 -4.16
N ARG A 474 20.78 6.39 -3.51
CA ARG A 474 21.30 5.89 -2.23
C ARG A 474 21.03 4.40 -2.10
N ASN A 475 21.65 3.76 -1.11
CA ASN A 475 21.38 2.35 -0.83
C ASN A 475 19.90 2.14 -0.47
N THR A 476 19.21 1.33 -1.27
CA THR A 476 17.77 1.12 -1.19
C THR A 476 17.47 -0.37 -1.28
N ARG A 477 16.50 -0.81 -0.48
CA ARG A 477 16.02 -2.19 -0.45
C ARG A 477 14.61 -2.26 -1.00
N TRP A 478 14.38 -3.18 -1.93
CA TRP A 478 13.07 -3.49 -2.48
C TRP A 478 12.72 -4.97 -2.28
N THR A 479 11.44 -5.21 -1.99
CA THR A 479 10.87 -6.52 -1.67
C THR A 479 9.50 -6.67 -2.34
N GLY A 480 9.00 -7.90 -2.44
CA GLY A 480 7.69 -8.19 -3.03
C GLY A 480 7.76 -8.42 -4.53
N ASN A 481 6.60 -8.37 -5.20
CA ASN A 481 6.47 -8.64 -6.64
C ASN A 481 6.39 -7.31 -7.38
N LEU A 482 7.50 -6.84 -7.93
CA LEU A 482 7.69 -5.49 -8.50
C LEU A 482 7.77 -5.55 -10.03
N GLU A 483 7.21 -4.55 -10.70
CA GLU A 483 7.24 -4.43 -12.15
C GLU A 483 7.76 -3.07 -12.61
N LEU A 484 8.85 -3.11 -13.37
CA LEU A 484 9.39 -1.97 -14.07
C LEU A 484 8.84 -1.95 -15.49
N HIS A 485 8.08 -0.91 -15.81
CA HIS A 485 7.47 -0.71 -17.13
C HIS A 485 8.32 0.21 -18.01
N PRO A 486 8.14 0.16 -19.35
CA PRO A 486 8.72 1.14 -20.24
C PRO A 486 8.19 2.53 -19.89
N GLY A 487 9.07 3.51 -19.92
CA GLY A 487 8.70 4.88 -19.64
C GLY A 487 9.96 5.67 -19.36
N PRO A 488 10.13 6.85 -19.96
CA PRO A 488 11.31 7.63 -19.64
C PRO A 488 11.17 8.13 -18.20
N SER A 489 12.09 7.74 -17.33
CA SER A 489 12.68 8.75 -16.46
C SER A 489 13.10 9.90 -17.40
N ALA A 490 12.27 10.93 -17.55
CA ALA A 490 12.53 12.06 -18.44
C ALA A 490 13.91 12.70 -18.18
N ALA A 491 14.45 12.53 -16.96
CA ALA A 491 15.79 12.99 -16.60
C ALA A 491 16.94 12.16 -17.20
N THR A 492 16.78 10.84 -17.40
CA THR A 492 17.91 9.95 -17.75
C THR A 492 17.70 9.11 -19.00
N GLY A 493 16.47 8.98 -19.50
CA GLY A 493 16.14 8.15 -20.67
C GLY A 493 16.05 6.64 -20.38
N TYR A 494 16.14 6.23 -19.11
CA TYR A 494 16.03 4.83 -18.66
C TYR A 494 14.76 4.63 -17.81
N SER A 495 14.27 3.41 -17.71
CA SER A 495 13.16 3.09 -16.80
C SER A 495 13.61 3.08 -15.34
N LEU A 496 14.82 2.60 -15.06
CA LEU A 496 15.44 2.57 -13.73
C LEU A 496 16.93 2.88 -13.86
N ASP A 497 17.44 3.73 -12.98
CA ASP A 497 18.84 4.14 -12.98
C ASP A 497 19.48 3.97 -11.60
N VAL A 498 20.40 3.01 -11.48
CA VAL A 498 21.17 2.78 -10.25
C VAL A 498 22.46 3.57 -10.33
N PHE A 499 22.57 4.63 -9.51
CA PHE A 499 23.66 5.60 -9.59
C PHE A 499 24.96 5.09 -8.95
N GLU A 500 26.03 5.85 -9.18
CA GLU A 500 27.36 5.61 -8.65
C GLU A 500 27.36 5.54 -7.11
N ASN A 501 28.12 4.62 -6.53
CA ASN A 501 28.26 4.38 -5.09
C ASN A 501 26.94 4.04 -4.37
N THR A 502 25.99 3.44 -5.07
CA THR A 502 24.70 3.02 -4.50
C THR A 502 24.43 1.54 -4.74
N GLU A 503 23.65 0.94 -3.84
CA GLU A 503 23.18 -0.44 -3.94
C GLU A 503 21.65 -0.50 -3.99
N LEU A 504 21.11 -1.18 -5.01
CA LEU A 504 19.75 -1.71 -5.00
C LEU A 504 19.78 -3.15 -4.50
N LEU A 505 19.24 -3.38 -3.32
CA LEU A 505 19.08 -4.71 -2.73
C LEU A 505 17.68 -5.27 -3.05
N LEU A 506 17.63 -6.37 -3.79
CA LEU A 506 16.43 -7.18 -3.95
C LEU A 506 16.47 -8.32 -2.93
N ASP A 507 15.52 -8.32 -2.01
CA ASP A 507 15.51 -9.24 -0.87
C ASP A 507 14.10 -9.64 -0.47
N LYS A 508 13.94 -10.81 0.16
CA LYS A 508 12.67 -11.27 0.71
C LYS A 508 12.19 -10.30 1.78
N SER A 509 10.89 -10.00 1.77
CA SER A 509 10.24 -9.20 2.81
C SER A 509 10.40 -9.88 4.18
N GLY A 510 10.34 -9.13 5.28
CA GLY A 510 10.09 -9.67 6.62
C GLY A 510 8.61 -9.51 7.05
N THR A 511 7.83 -8.82 6.21
CA THR A 511 6.40 -8.56 6.42
C THR A 511 5.56 -9.61 5.70
N PRO A 512 4.60 -10.27 6.39
CA PRO A 512 3.65 -11.21 5.79
C PRO A 512 2.89 -10.61 4.60
N ASN A 513 2.77 -11.38 3.53
CA ASN A 513 2.09 -10.96 2.29
C ASN A 513 1.21 -12.08 1.68
N ARG A 514 0.87 -13.07 2.50
CA ARG A 514 -0.05 -14.17 2.22
C ARG A 514 -0.60 -14.75 3.52
N HIS A 515 -1.71 -15.45 3.45
CA HIS A 515 -2.38 -16.02 4.63
C HIS A 515 -1.96 -17.45 4.99
N THR A 516 -1.30 -18.19 4.10
CA THR A 516 -0.86 -19.58 4.35
C THR A 516 0.65 -19.68 4.44
N LEU A 517 1.14 -20.67 5.20
CA LEU A 517 2.58 -20.95 5.27
C LEU A 517 3.15 -21.36 3.91
N THR A 518 4.36 -20.88 3.63
CA THR A 518 5.22 -21.36 2.56
C THR A 518 5.89 -22.68 2.97
N ALA A 519 6.59 -23.31 2.03
CA ALA A 519 7.39 -24.51 2.33
C ALA A 519 8.53 -24.25 3.35
N THR A 520 8.91 -22.99 3.57
CA THR A 520 9.92 -22.60 4.58
C THR A 520 9.30 -22.24 5.93
N GLY A 521 7.98 -22.34 6.08
CA GLY A 521 7.29 -22.06 7.34
C GLY A 521 7.09 -20.57 7.64
N ASP A 522 7.08 -19.72 6.62
CA ASP A 522 6.77 -18.29 6.77
C ASP A 522 5.55 -17.87 5.91
N PHE A 523 5.05 -16.66 6.13
CA PHE A 523 3.91 -16.10 5.40
C PHE A 523 4.34 -15.12 4.30
N ILE A 524 5.48 -15.39 3.65
CA ILE A 524 6.15 -14.40 2.80
C ILE A 524 6.53 -15.02 1.46
N ASN A 525 5.92 -14.51 0.39
CA ASN A 525 6.27 -14.85 -0.98
C ASN A 525 7.68 -14.32 -1.34
N PRO A 526 8.40 -15.01 -2.24
CA PRO A 526 9.65 -14.55 -2.84
C PRO A 526 9.56 -13.14 -3.44
N THR A 527 10.69 -12.43 -3.45
CA THR A 527 10.79 -11.12 -4.13
C THR A 527 11.11 -11.31 -5.61
N VAL A 528 10.44 -10.55 -6.47
CA VAL A 528 10.69 -10.52 -7.91
C VAL A 528 10.73 -9.06 -8.34
N LEU A 529 11.80 -8.64 -9.02
CA LEU A 529 11.79 -7.44 -9.85
C LEU A 529 11.73 -7.86 -11.31
N ARG A 530 10.64 -7.52 -11.99
CA ARG A 530 10.42 -7.82 -13.40
C ARG A 530 10.64 -6.58 -14.25
N CYS A 531 11.68 -6.60 -15.07
CA CYS A 531 11.90 -5.64 -16.15
C CYS A 531 11.04 -6.06 -17.34
N ARG A 532 9.96 -5.32 -17.59
CA ARG A 532 9.00 -5.60 -18.67
C ARG A 532 9.61 -5.36 -20.04
N THR A 533 9.01 -5.95 -21.07
CA THR A 533 9.37 -5.70 -22.47
C THR A 533 9.48 -4.20 -22.78
N GLY A 534 10.64 -3.76 -23.27
CA GLY A 534 10.94 -2.37 -23.61
C GLY A 534 11.38 -1.50 -22.44
N ALA A 535 11.41 -2.01 -21.21
CA ALA A 535 11.95 -1.30 -20.05
C ALA A 535 13.48 -1.44 -20.00
N THR A 536 14.16 -0.42 -19.49
CA THR A 536 15.63 -0.42 -19.41
C THR A 536 16.11 -0.10 -18.00
N ILE A 537 16.93 -0.99 -17.43
CA ILE A 537 17.67 -0.77 -16.19
C ILE A 537 19.10 -0.39 -16.56
N ARG A 538 19.56 0.78 -16.11
CA ARG A 538 20.97 1.15 -16.14
C ARG A 538 21.60 0.98 -14.76
N VAL A 539 22.84 0.47 -14.73
CA VAL A 539 23.66 0.47 -13.51
C VAL A 539 24.95 1.21 -13.81
N LYS A 540 25.14 2.37 -13.20
CA LYS A 540 26.31 3.23 -13.42
C LYS A 540 27.59 2.66 -12.77
N PRO A 541 28.79 3.17 -13.12
CA PRO A 541 30.05 2.74 -12.51
C PRO A 541 29.97 2.82 -10.99
N THR A 542 30.48 1.81 -10.27
CA THR A 542 30.39 1.66 -8.80
C THR A 542 28.98 1.47 -8.24
N GLY A 543 27.94 1.58 -9.05
CA GLY A 543 26.57 1.19 -8.71
C GLY A 543 26.43 -0.33 -8.66
N LYS A 544 25.50 -0.82 -7.84
CA LYS A 544 25.34 -2.24 -7.56
C LYS A 544 23.89 -2.68 -7.51
N ILE A 545 23.58 -3.82 -8.12
CA ILE A 545 22.35 -4.57 -7.87
C ILE A 545 22.72 -5.86 -7.14
N LEU A 546 22.14 -6.09 -5.96
CA LEU A 546 22.31 -7.31 -5.19
C LEU A 546 21.01 -8.11 -5.19
N VAL A 547 21.02 -9.29 -5.79
CA VAL A 547 19.92 -10.26 -5.79
C VAL A 547 20.16 -11.27 -4.67
N ALA A 548 19.49 -11.07 -3.54
CA ALA A 548 19.64 -11.88 -2.34
C ALA A 548 18.96 -13.26 -2.48
N PRO A 549 19.15 -14.19 -1.51
CA PRO A 549 18.49 -15.49 -1.52
C PRO A 549 16.96 -15.36 -1.69
N THR A 550 16.35 -16.27 -2.44
CA THR A 550 14.89 -16.28 -2.71
C THR A 550 14.37 -15.04 -3.45
N SER A 551 15.25 -14.24 -4.04
CA SER A 551 14.88 -13.09 -4.87
C SER A 551 15.21 -13.34 -6.33
N THR A 552 14.43 -12.75 -7.23
CA THR A 552 14.62 -12.87 -8.69
C THR A 552 14.67 -11.50 -9.35
N LEU A 553 15.69 -11.25 -10.18
CA LEU A 553 15.67 -10.21 -11.20
C LEU A 553 15.32 -10.85 -12.54
N PHE A 554 14.17 -10.50 -13.09
CA PHE A 554 13.64 -11.09 -14.31
C PHE A 554 13.62 -10.07 -15.44
N ILE A 555 14.27 -10.37 -16.56
CA ILE A 555 14.32 -9.51 -17.76
C ILE A 555 13.51 -10.20 -18.87
N GLU A 556 12.37 -9.59 -19.25
CA GLU A 556 11.52 -10.06 -20.35
C GLU A 556 12.15 -9.81 -21.73
N ALA A 557 11.55 -10.35 -22.79
CA ALA A 557 11.97 -10.07 -24.16
C ALA A 557 12.00 -8.56 -24.42
N ASP A 558 13.06 -8.06 -25.05
CA ASP A 558 13.33 -6.64 -25.30
C ASP A 558 13.43 -5.75 -24.05
N GLY A 559 13.37 -6.32 -22.85
CA GLY A 559 13.80 -5.65 -21.63
C GLY A 559 15.33 -5.60 -21.60
N GLN A 560 15.90 -4.52 -21.08
CA GLN A 560 17.35 -4.31 -21.11
C GLN A 560 17.91 -4.12 -19.70
N LEU A 561 19.04 -4.77 -19.42
CA LEU A 561 19.86 -4.54 -18.25
C LEU A 561 21.26 -4.13 -18.73
N LEU A 562 21.57 -2.86 -18.54
CA LEU A 562 22.74 -2.17 -19.07
C LEU A 562 23.69 -1.78 -17.93
N PRO A 563 24.50 -2.71 -17.42
CA PRO A 563 25.55 -2.40 -16.47
C PRO A 563 26.70 -1.66 -17.17
N GLU A 564 27.14 -0.50 -16.68
CA GLU A 564 28.25 0.30 -17.22
C GLU A 564 29.61 -0.10 -16.63
N PRO A 565 30.75 0.26 -17.28
CA PRO A 565 32.08 -0.16 -16.82
C PRO A 565 32.35 0.18 -15.36
N GLY A 566 32.59 -0.86 -14.55
CA GLY A 566 32.82 -0.75 -13.12
C GLY A 566 31.57 -0.88 -12.24
N SER A 567 30.39 -1.13 -12.81
CA SER A 567 29.19 -1.51 -12.05
C SER A 567 29.19 -2.99 -11.69
N GLU A 568 28.39 -3.38 -10.68
CA GLU A 568 28.29 -4.77 -10.24
C GLU A 568 26.84 -5.29 -10.17
N ILE A 569 26.59 -6.49 -10.68
CA ILE A 569 25.37 -7.25 -10.44
C ILE A 569 25.79 -8.51 -9.67
N VAL A 570 25.33 -8.66 -8.43
CA VAL A 570 25.67 -9.79 -7.57
C VAL A 570 24.47 -10.68 -7.36
N VAL A 571 24.61 -11.97 -7.63
CA VAL A 571 23.59 -12.98 -7.36
C VAL A 571 24.07 -13.86 -6.22
N ASP A 572 23.42 -13.72 -5.06
CA ASP A 572 23.78 -14.49 -3.86
C ASP A 572 23.26 -15.92 -3.91
N ASN A 573 23.65 -16.74 -2.93
CA ASN A 573 23.22 -18.13 -2.80
C ASN A 573 21.69 -18.24 -2.79
N GLY A 574 21.10 -18.90 -3.79
CA GLY A 574 19.65 -19.03 -3.92
C GLY A 574 18.95 -17.82 -4.55
N GLY A 575 19.69 -16.78 -4.94
CA GLY A 575 19.20 -15.72 -5.81
C GLY A 575 19.18 -16.15 -7.29
N LEU A 576 18.38 -15.46 -8.10
CA LEU A 576 18.22 -15.75 -9.52
C LEU A 576 18.22 -14.47 -10.37
N VAL A 577 19.07 -14.42 -11.38
CA VAL A 577 18.86 -13.54 -12.54
C VAL A 577 18.33 -14.42 -13.66
N SER A 578 17.18 -14.06 -14.23
CA SER A 578 16.56 -14.83 -15.32
C SER A 578 16.31 -13.88 -16.48
N VAL A 579 16.89 -14.19 -17.64
CA VAL A 579 16.79 -13.39 -18.85
C VAL A 579 16.09 -14.19 -19.94
N GLN A 580 15.32 -13.51 -20.78
CA GLN A 580 14.55 -14.17 -21.81
C GLN A 580 15.45 -14.73 -22.93
N THR A 581 16.39 -13.94 -23.45
CA THR A 581 17.23 -14.30 -24.60
C THR A 581 18.72 -14.39 -24.27
N GLN A 582 19.51 -15.01 -25.16
CA GLN A 582 20.97 -15.00 -25.04
C GLN A 582 21.55 -13.59 -25.22
N ALA A 583 20.95 -12.76 -26.06
CA ALA A 583 21.41 -11.38 -26.29
C ALA A 583 21.33 -10.54 -24.99
N ASP A 584 20.28 -10.73 -24.20
CA ASP A 584 20.11 -10.08 -22.89
C ASP A 584 21.22 -10.53 -21.92
N ALA A 585 21.55 -11.83 -21.92
CA ALA A 585 22.64 -12.38 -21.10
C ALA A 585 24.01 -11.79 -21.50
N ASP A 586 24.22 -11.56 -22.80
CA ASP A 586 25.46 -11.01 -23.33
C ASP A 586 25.63 -9.55 -22.93
N GLN A 587 24.56 -8.75 -22.89
CA GLN A 587 24.60 -7.35 -22.41
C GLN A 587 25.13 -7.24 -20.97
N LEU A 588 24.86 -8.23 -20.11
CA LEU A 588 25.39 -8.27 -18.75
C LEU A 588 26.92 -8.38 -18.69
N ARG A 589 27.55 -8.88 -19.76
CA ARG A 589 28.99 -9.21 -19.81
C ARG A 589 29.85 -8.14 -20.45
N TYR A 590 29.29 -7.33 -21.35
CA TYR A 590 30.07 -6.41 -22.19
C TYR A 590 30.37 -5.06 -21.56
N ALA A 591 29.68 -4.69 -20.48
CA ALA A 591 29.85 -3.37 -19.89
C ALA A 591 29.94 -3.37 -18.36
N GLY A 592 29.57 -4.40 -17.59
CA GLY A 592 29.85 -4.46 -16.14
C GLY A 592 30.15 -5.86 -15.61
N GLN A 593 30.22 -6.02 -14.29
CA GLN A 593 30.55 -7.29 -13.66
C GLN A 593 29.29 -8.02 -13.17
N LEU A 594 29.01 -9.21 -13.73
CA LEU A 594 28.05 -10.15 -13.14
C LEU A 594 28.79 -11.18 -12.24
N THR A 595 28.55 -11.12 -10.94
CA THR A 595 29.13 -12.02 -9.94
C THR A 595 28.08 -13.04 -9.48
N LEU A 596 28.30 -14.32 -9.80
CA LEU A 596 27.50 -15.42 -9.24
C LEU A 596 28.23 -16.01 -8.02
N LYS A 597 27.72 -15.75 -6.81
CA LYS A 597 28.21 -16.43 -5.60
C LYS A 597 27.82 -17.91 -5.63
N GLN A 598 28.42 -18.72 -4.77
CA GLN A 598 28.07 -20.14 -4.65
C GLN A 598 26.55 -20.32 -4.49
N GLY A 599 25.93 -21.06 -5.41
CA GLY A 599 24.49 -21.32 -5.42
C GLY A 599 23.63 -20.21 -6.04
N GLY A 600 24.18 -19.04 -6.37
CA GLY A 600 23.51 -18.04 -7.19
C GLY A 600 23.36 -18.49 -8.64
N ARG A 601 22.28 -18.10 -9.31
CA ARG A 601 21.92 -18.64 -10.63
C ARG A 601 21.69 -17.54 -11.67
N LEU A 602 22.13 -17.81 -12.89
CA LEU A 602 21.72 -17.13 -14.13
C LEU A 602 20.95 -18.13 -15.00
N GLU A 603 19.75 -17.77 -15.45
CA GLU A 603 18.93 -18.57 -16.35
C GLU A 603 18.70 -17.84 -17.67
N ILE A 604 18.88 -18.53 -18.80
CA ILE A 604 18.59 -18.04 -20.16
C ILE A 604 17.44 -18.88 -20.70
N ARG A 605 16.23 -18.31 -20.68
CA ARG A 605 14.99 -19.08 -20.86
C ARG A 605 14.82 -19.65 -22.26
N GLU A 606 15.17 -18.89 -23.29
CA GLU A 606 15.07 -19.33 -24.68
C GLU A 606 15.82 -20.64 -24.94
N THR A 607 16.94 -20.86 -24.27
CA THR A 607 17.77 -22.07 -24.43
C THR A 607 17.59 -23.08 -23.29
N GLY A 608 16.89 -22.71 -22.22
CA GLY A 608 16.84 -23.47 -20.97
C GLY A 608 18.19 -23.54 -20.23
N THR A 609 19.17 -22.70 -20.60
CA THR A 609 20.51 -22.75 -20.00
C THR A 609 20.48 -22.17 -18.60
N VAL A 610 21.02 -22.91 -17.62
CA VAL A 610 21.18 -22.44 -16.24
C VAL A 610 22.65 -22.52 -15.84
N ILE A 611 23.21 -21.37 -15.46
CA ILE A 611 24.57 -21.23 -14.94
C ILE A 611 24.48 -21.04 -13.43
N VAL A 612 25.19 -21.88 -12.67
CA VAL A 612 25.20 -21.84 -11.21
C VAL A 612 26.59 -21.47 -10.71
N GLY A 613 26.67 -20.48 -9.83
CA GLY A 613 27.90 -20.11 -9.15
C GLY A 613 28.43 -21.27 -8.31
N ARG A 614 29.73 -21.56 -8.41
CA ARG A 614 30.40 -22.65 -7.69
C ARG A 614 31.34 -22.07 -6.64
N PRO A 615 31.56 -22.77 -5.50
CA PRO A 615 32.61 -22.37 -4.56
C PRO A 615 33.94 -22.31 -5.32
N ALA A 616 34.66 -21.21 -5.17
CA ALA A 616 36.00 -21.06 -5.72
C ALA A 616 37.03 -21.30 -4.61
N PRO A 617 37.71 -22.46 -4.55
CA PRO A 617 38.96 -22.58 -3.82
C PRO A 617 40.11 -22.24 -4.79
N ASN A 618 40.41 -20.95 -4.97
CA ASN A 618 41.47 -20.42 -5.85
C ASN A 618 41.28 -20.66 -7.37
N PRO A 619 42.18 -20.10 -8.18
CA PRO A 619 42.13 -18.78 -8.77
C PRO A 619 41.16 -18.63 -9.95
N LEU A 620 40.69 -17.40 -10.17
CA LEU A 620 39.84 -17.03 -11.30
C LEU A 620 40.58 -17.21 -12.64
N LEU A 621 40.15 -18.22 -13.38
CA LEU A 621 40.47 -18.40 -14.80
C LEU A 621 39.43 -17.62 -15.62
N SER A 622 39.78 -16.42 -16.07
CA SER A 622 39.00 -15.65 -17.04
C SER A 622 39.39 -16.09 -18.44
N VAL A 623 38.43 -16.67 -19.19
CA VAL A 623 38.58 -16.95 -20.62
C VAL A 623 37.78 -15.89 -21.35
N TYR A 624 38.49 -14.98 -22.02
CA TYR A 624 37.88 -13.95 -22.86
C TYR A 624 37.27 -14.61 -24.10
N PRO A 625 36.04 -14.25 -24.53
CA PRO A 625 35.53 -14.71 -25.82
C PRO A 625 36.48 -14.22 -26.93
N ASN A 626 36.76 -15.10 -27.88
CA ASN A 626 37.59 -14.82 -29.04
C ASN A 626 36.72 -14.22 -30.16
N PRO A 627 36.82 -12.92 -30.50
CA PRO A 627 36.40 -12.45 -31.81
C PRO A 627 37.36 -13.05 -32.84
N ALA A 628 36.84 -13.87 -33.75
CA ALA A 628 37.47 -14.42 -34.95
C ALA A 628 39.02 -14.34 -35.05
N ASN A 629 39.69 -15.49 -34.94
CA ASN A 629 41.13 -15.70 -35.20
C ASN A 629 42.16 -15.15 -34.18
N GLY A 630 41.75 -14.65 -33.02
CA GLY A 630 42.67 -14.26 -31.93
C GLY A 630 43.15 -15.42 -31.03
N PRO A 631 44.24 -15.25 -30.25
CA PRO A 631 44.63 -16.20 -29.21
C PRO A 631 43.65 -16.13 -28.02
N ALA A 632 43.10 -17.27 -27.59
CA ALA A 632 42.42 -17.31 -26.29
C ALA A 632 43.49 -17.35 -25.21
N SER A 633 43.54 -16.28 -24.43
CA SER A 633 44.39 -16.24 -23.25
C SER A 633 43.61 -16.73 -22.05
N PHE A 634 44.26 -17.52 -21.22
CA PHE A 634 43.76 -17.80 -19.90
C PHE A 634 44.79 -17.30 -18.87
N VAL A 635 44.28 -16.68 -17.82
CA VAL A 635 45.12 -16.14 -16.74
C VAL A 635 45.03 -17.10 -15.55
N LEU A 636 46.18 -17.59 -15.11
CA LEU A 636 46.29 -18.31 -13.85
C LEU A 636 46.73 -17.31 -12.78
N ALA A 637 45.81 -16.81 -11.96
CA ALA A 637 46.21 -16.01 -10.80
C ALA A 637 46.89 -16.93 -9.77
N ALA A 638 48.17 -16.72 -9.47
CA ALA A 638 48.88 -17.60 -8.54
C ALA A 638 48.43 -17.34 -7.09
N ALA A 639 47.95 -18.38 -6.39
CA ALA A 639 47.83 -18.36 -4.93
C ALA A 639 49.21 -18.67 -4.31
N GLY A 640 50.11 -17.69 -4.29
CA GLY A 640 51.28 -17.66 -3.40
C GLY A 640 52.55 -18.42 -3.81
N ASN A 641 52.58 -19.16 -4.94
CA ASN A 641 53.83 -19.76 -5.46
C ASN A 641 53.99 -19.54 -6.97
N PRO A 642 54.85 -18.60 -7.41
CA PRO A 642 55.07 -18.31 -8.83
C PRO A 642 55.72 -19.47 -9.61
N GLU A 643 56.36 -20.43 -8.93
CA GLU A 643 57.00 -21.59 -9.58
C GLU A 643 56.07 -22.80 -9.75
N ALA A 644 54.81 -22.71 -9.29
CA ALA A 644 53.87 -23.82 -9.43
C ALA A 644 53.62 -24.13 -10.92
N ARG A 645 53.88 -25.39 -11.30
CA ARG A 645 53.63 -25.91 -12.65
C ARG A 645 52.22 -26.47 -12.75
N TYR A 646 51.52 -26.08 -13.79
CA TYR A 646 50.20 -26.57 -14.14
C TYR A 646 50.26 -27.25 -15.50
N GLN A 647 49.49 -28.32 -15.65
CA GLN A 647 49.16 -28.89 -16.96
C GLN A 647 47.79 -28.37 -17.38
N TYR A 648 47.57 -28.14 -18.66
CA TYR A 648 46.25 -27.86 -19.18
C TYR A 648 45.91 -28.84 -20.31
N ARG A 649 44.64 -29.18 -20.42
CA ARG A 649 44.06 -29.96 -21.51
C ARG A 649 42.85 -29.21 -22.04
N LEU A 650 42.82 -28.99 -23.34
CA LEU A 650 41.61 -28.57 -24.03
C LEU A 650 40.96 -29.83 -24.59
N LEU A 651 39.76 -30.13 -24.12
CA LEU A 651 38.98 -31.32 -24.48
C LEU A 651 37.87 -30.92 -25.45
N ASN A 652 37.55 -31.79 -26.41
CA ASN A 652 36.29 -31.67 -27.15
C ASN A 652 35.10 -32.14 -26.29
N LEU A 653 33.88 -32.02 -26.82
CA LEU A 653 32.65 -32.47 -26.13
C LEU A 653 32.63 -33.96 -25.77
N TYR A 654 33.51 -34.78 -26.37
CA TYR A 654 33.66 -36.20 -26.07
C TYR A 654 34.74 -36.48 -25.02
N GLY A 655 35.27 -35.45 -24.36
CA GLY A 655 36.33 -35.56 -23.35
C GLY A 655 37.69 -35.96 -23.92
N ARG A 656 37.87 -35.93 -25.24
CA ARG A 656 39.16 -36.24 -25.87
C ARG A 656 40.04 -34.99 -25.91
N PRO A 657 41.30 -35.05 -25.46
CA PRO A 657 42.22 -33.92 -25.59
C PRO A 657 42.43 -33.58 -27.06
N VAL A 658 42.08 -32.35 -27.43
CA VAL A 658 42.41 -31.75 -28.73
C VAL A 658 43.69 -30.94 -28.64
N ARG A 659 44.09 -30.53 -27.43
CA ARG A 659 45.37 -29.87 -27.16
C ARG A 659 45.76 -30.04 -25.70
N GLU A 660 47.05 -30.14 -25.44
CA GLU A 660 47.61 -30.15 -24.09
C GLU A 660 48.83 -29.25 -24.00
N GLY A 661 49.18 -28.81 -22.80
CA GLY A 661 50.41 -28.08 -22.56
C GLY A 661 50.64 -27.86 -21.07
N SER A 662 51.73 -27.16 -20.76
CA SER A 662 52.05 -26.77 -19.40
C SER A 662 52.33 -25.28 -19.30
N CYS A 663 52.15 -24.73 -18.11
CA CYS A 663 52.40 -23.33 -17.80
C CYS A 663 52.82 -23.19 -16.34
N THR A 664 53.46 -22.07 -16.03
CA THR A 664 53.84 -21.71 -14.67
C THR A 664 52.96 -20.59 -14.12
N ALA A 665 52.79 -20.52 -12.81
CA ALA A 665 52.04 -19.44 -12.17
C ALA A 665 52.69 -18.05 -12.37
N ALA A 666 53.97 -17.98 -12.72
CA ALA A 666 54.70 -16.76 -13.07
C ALA A 666 54.35 -16.22 -14.47
N GLU A 667 53.82 -17.06 -15.37
CA GLU A 667 53.28 -16.63 -16.66
C GLU A 667 51.93 -15.96 -16.39
N ALA A 668 51.95 -14.66 -16.11
CA ALA A 668 50.74 -13.86 -15.83
C ALA A 668 49.62 -14.01 -16.88
N GLN A 669 49.94 -14.53 -18.07
CA GLN A 669 49.00 -14.86 -19.13
C GLN A 669 49.58 -15.98 -20.01
N THR A 670 49.00 -17.18 -19.96
CA THR A 670 49.35 -18.25 -20.93
C THR A 670 48.33 -18.21 -22.07
N GLY A 671 48.80 -17.81 -23.25
CA GLY A 671 47.99 -17.80 -24.47
C GLY A 671 47.90 -19.18 -25.10
N VAL A 672 46.71 -19.79 -25.14
CA VAL A 672 46.45 -20.89 -26.07
C VAL A 672 46.06 -20.27 -27.39
N ARG A 673 47.00 -20.27 -28.35
CA ARG A 673 46.66 -19.87 -29.73
C ARG A 673 45.60 -20.83 -30.27
N LEU A 674 44.34 -20.43 -30.36
CA LEU A 674 43.26 -21.25 -30.91
C LEU A 674 43.07 -21.28 -32.44
N PRO A 675 43.89 -20.64 -33.33
CA PRO A 675 43.51 -20.44 -34.74
C PRO A 675 43.56 -21.70 -35.61
N GLN A 676 43.47 -22.90 -35.03
CA GLN A 676 43.42 -24.18 -35.74
C GLN A 676 42.33 -25.11 -35.21
N LEU A 677 41.52 -24.67 -34.24
CA LEU A 677 40.41 -25.46 -33.75
C LEU A 677 39.15 -25.17 -34.57
N PRO A 678 38.41 -26.20 -35.00
CA PRO A 678 37.10 -26.02 -35.59
C PRO A 678 36.17 -25.20 -34.68
N ALA A 679 35.25 -24.44 -35.28
CA ALA A 679 34.16 -23.83 -34.53
C ALA A 679 33.44 -24.89 -33.70
N GLY A 680 33.21 -24.63 -32.41
CA GLY A 680 32.67 -25.61 -31.50
C GLY A 680 32.90 -25.28 -30.03
N GLN A 681 32.34 -26.12 -29.17
CA GLN A 681 32.50 -26.04 -27.73
C GLN A 681 33.61 -26.98 -27.27
N TYR A 682 34.46 -26.46 -26.39
CA TYR A 682 35.59 -27.18 -25.80
C TYR A 682 35.56 -27.01 -24.28
N VAL A 683 36.29 -27.86 -23.58
CA VAL A 683 36.48 -27.77 -22.13
C VAL A 683 37.97 -27.61 -21.86
N LEU A 684 38.37 -26.46 -21.32
CA LEU A 684 39.71 -26.26 -20.81
C LEU A 684 39.77 -26.79 -19.37
N GLU A 685 40.51 -27.87 -19.17
CA GLU A 685 40.86 -28.47 -17.90
C GLU A 685 42.27 -28.03 -17.49
N VAL A 686 42.45 -27.60 -16.25
CA VAL A 686 43.76 -27.28 -15.67
C VAL A 686 44.02 -28.22 -14.50
N LEU A 687 45.16 -28.89 -14.53
CA LEU A 687 45.62 -29.86 -13.54
C LEU A 687 46.80 -29.28 -12.76
N GLY A 688 46.84 -29.56 -11.46
CA GLY A 688 48.01 -29.28 -10.64
C GLY A 688 49.17 -30.24 -10.93
N ALA A 689 50.34 -29.97 -10.36
CA ALA A 689 51.51 -30.85 -10.46
C ALA A 689 51.26 -32.28 -9.92
N ASP A 690 50.25 -32.46 -9.06
CA ASP A 690 49.78 -33.74 -8.54
C ASP A 690 48.81 -34.48 -9.48
N GLY A 691 48.60 -33.95 -10.70
CA GLY A 691 47.67 -34.51 -11.68
C GLY A 691 46.19 -34.32 -11.33
N LYS A 692 45.87 -33.69 -10.20
CA LYS A 692 44.48 -33.44 -9.79
C LYS A 692 43.97 -32.18 -10.47
N GLN A 693 42.73 -32.24 -10.92
CA GLN A 693 42.03 -31.10 -11.50
C GLN A 693 41.97 -29.94 -10.51
N ARG A 694 42.34 -28.75 -10.99
CA ARG A 694 42.30 -27.47 -10.26
C ARG A 694 41.23 -26.55 -10.81
N SER A 695 40.95 -26.60 -12.12
CA SER A 695 39.91 -25.79 -12.75
C SER A 695 39.37 -26.44 -14.02
N THR A 696 38.13 -26.12 -14.35
CA THR A 696 37.53 -26.39 -15.67
C THR A 696 36.69 -25.22 -16.14
N ARG A 697 36.79 -24.92 -17.44
CA ARG A 697 36.01 -23.86 -18.11
C ARG A 697 35.56 -24.31 -19.49
N GLN A 698 34.34 -23.95 -19.86
CA GLN A 698 33.86 -24.11 -21.23
C GLN A 698 34.46 -23.00 -22.09
N VAL A 699 34.97 -23.36 -23.26
CA VAL A 699 35.55 -22.46 -24.26
C VAL A 699 34.72 -22.61 -25.53
N VAL A 700 34.14 -21.52 -26.02
CA VAL A 700 33.38 -21.50 -27.26
C VAL A 700 34.26 -20.87 -28.34
N VAL A 701 34.53 -21.61 -29.41
CA VAL A 701 35.21 -21.13 -30.61
C VAL A 701 34.13 -20.84 -31.65
N ASN A 702 33.93 -19.57 -31.96
CA ASN A 702 33.04 -19.15 -33.03
C ASN A 702 33.74 -19.28 -34.40
N PRO A 703 32.98 -19.51 -35.49
CA PRO A 703 33.52 -19.60 -36.85
C PRO A 703 34.24 -18.34 -37.33
#